data_AF-A0AAD0KP06-F1
#
_entry.id   AF-A0AAD0KP06-F1
#
_cell.length_a   1.000
_cell.length_b   1.000
_cell.length_c   1.000
_cell.angle_alpha   90.00
_cell.angle_beta   90.00
_cell.angle_gamma   90.00
#
_symmetry.space_group_name_H-M   'P 1'
#
loop_
_entity.id
_entity.type
_entity.pdbx_description
1 polymer ?
#
loop_
_entity_poly.entity_id
_entity_poly.type
_entity_poly.pdbx_seq_one_letter_code
_entity_poly.pdbx_strand_id
1 'polypeptide(L)'
;MSKPVYGKNAAQSRNVEKIASPIWALVVGFILFLCWTPFQVGLFNGSLVDYEKPIYVSALLSALMLLVCVGLNYKQFKLEEQSDLVAWAALLLPVTYALSLFVAVSHYTAMNMLFIQCTYAAVFIIAFYLMKQKQVNVVIQNAILAIAYFIVGFGLLNWLGSGKLAGDLIGWFSNTVRNDVYLDAVMTDSNGLRLTSIFQYANTYAAFLMAFLFVAIFALIRSKNWYGTLTHSFMLVPIIVSILLTLSRGGLVLLPVVFILLLLFLKPAQQILWILHLGVAGIASLLITTPVTNLGLELNTNFTSSAALKGWGYLLGASIVVAIIGWMIQRFVSPWLHMKLEKVSSRKRTGLWIPLGSVALIAIVAFLLIGTSAKSILPDNMETRLENINFQQHSVLERITFYKDALKVVKDYPILGAGGGGWASLYEHYQNNPYTSRQVHNFFLQFLIEVGIVGFLIFMSFILYIFYKYIRGYVKRDKNEFENGFFYLIIALSILVHSLLDFNMSYAFMGILVFIGLAGMASVMDSKPLRKNWNKAGIRFGYLAVLSLGTLFLVFLSISYIGSSNSALKAKQLRSYSTSYEELRAPLIETLNKRPSHPESTIYLSALDQQVFSQTQQEQFLDEAYSVLTRSLKDEPYNKNLLLQLVSYYDLKGQSDVALGIYRDNADKFNWDIDWYDAIISRSFALGQQALNQKDETKKQEYFNEAQEAYNHVLAGIEHLKTLPPEQLQGRPFSVTPTIALNVGKMQLLSGQEDAAKSTLKLNSDANYTDIMNSEAPWDINWYSSLISRSFDLGQAAYAQQDNPDRIDNMKAGFVIGLLAYDHVLADNDPSKIFTPDVTLKVGKMQYMSGKIQIAASILKTALSQDFADATNREIARWYLAALAKTGGEDQALYDSLIAADPAEAAQVEAITNSQF
;
A
#
# COMPACT_ATOMS: atom_id res chain seq x y z
N MET A 1 -79.40 25.04 17.51
CA MET A 1 -79.36 24.42 16.18
C MET A 1 -78.60 25.34 15.23
N SER A 2 -77.38 24.95 14.82
CA SER A 2 -76.73 25.41 13.58
C SER A 2 -75.53 24.50 13.34
N LYS A 3 -75.58 23.67 12.30
CA LYS A 3 -74.52 22.73 11.91
C LYS A 3 -73.29 23.53 11.40
N PRO A 4 -72.05 23.18 11.78
CA PRO A 4 -70.88 23.76 11.13
C PRO A 4 -70.69 23.12 9.75
N VAL A 5 -70.49 23.99 8.76
CA VAL A 5 -70.32 23.69 7.34
C VAL A 5 -68.98 22.99 7.11
N TYR A 6 -69.05 21.84 6.44
CA TYR A 6 -67.92 21.09 5.89
C TYR A 6 -67.28 21.87 4.74
N GLY A 7 -65.95 21.96 4.72
CA GLY A 7 -65.20 22.38 3.52
C GLY A 7 -64.49 23.73 3.61
N LYS A 8 -63.36 23.74 4.35
CA LYS A 8 -62.16 24.50 4.00
C LYS A 8 -61.00 23.84 4.75
N ASN A 9 -60.28 22.95 4.07
CA ASN A 9 -58.95 22.55 4.53
C ASN A 9 -58.12 23.83 4.56
N ALA A 10 -57.89 24.38 5.76
CA ALA A 10 -56.88 25.40 5.95
C ALA A 10 -55.58 24.82 5.38
N ALA A 11 -55.08 25.40 4.30
CA ALA A 11 -53.77 25.07 3.79
C ALA A 11 -52.80 25.21 4.97
N GLN A 12 -52.21 24.10 5.41
CA GLN A 12 -51.12 24.15 6.37
C GLN A 12 -50.10 25.16 5.85
N SER A 13 -49.93 26.23 6.61
CA SER A 13 -48.88 27.21 6.38
C SER A 13 -47.57 26.47 6.09
N ARG A 14 -47.04 26.62 4.87
CA ARG A 14 -45.67 26.22 4.54
C ARG A 14 -44.70 27.18 5.22
N ASN A 15 -44.69 27.19 6.55
CA ASN A 15 -43.54 27.68 7.29
C ASN A 15 -42.43 26.65 7.11
N VAL A 16 -41.78 26.70 5.94
CA VAL A 16 -40.51 26.02 5.74
C VAL A 16 -39.55 26.69 6.72
N GLU A 17 -39.20 25.99 7.79
CA GLU A 17 -38.17 26.42 8.74
C GLU A 17 -36.93 26.83 7.95
N LYS A 18 -36.64 28.14 7.92
CA LYS A 18 -35.48 28.66 7.19
C LYS A 18 -34.22 28.20 7.92
N ILE A 19 -33.47 27.29 7.31
CA ILE A 19 -32.16 26.87 7.79
C ILE A 19 -31.23 28.10 7.75
N ALA A 20 -30.52 28.34 8.85
CA ALA A 20 -29.63 29.49 8.96
C ALA A 20 -28.50 29.42 7.91
N SER A 21 -28.19 30.54 7.26
CA SER A 21 -27.16 30.63 6.20
C SER A 21 -25.79 30.02 6.58
N PRO A 22 -25.29 30.14 7.83
CA PRO A 22 -24.02 29.53 8.22
C PRO A 22 -24.01 27.99 8.14
N ILE A 23 -25.17 27.32 8.31
CA ILE A 23 -25.27 25.86 8.18
C ILE A 23 -25.04 25.45 6.73
N TRP A 24 -25.56 26.22 5.77
CA TRP A 24 -25.31 25.97 4.35
C TRP A 24 -23.83 26.14 3.97
N ALA A 25 -23.12 27.10 4.56
CA ALA A 25 -21.68 27.24 4.36
C ALA A 25 -20.91 25.99 4.82
N LEU A 26 -21.26 25.43 5.99
CA LEU A 26 -20.69 24.17 6.48
C LEU A 26 -21.02 23.00 5.54
N VAL A 27 -22.25 22.92 5.01
CA VAL A 27 -22.65 21.89 4.04
C VAL A 27 -21.84 21.98 2.75
N VAL A 28 -21.65 23.19 2.21
CA VAL A 28 -20.82 23.41 1.01
C VAL A 28 -19.38 22.99 1.27
N GLY A 29 -18.79 23.41 2.40
CA GLY A 29 -17.44 22.99 2.80
C GLY A 29 -17.31 21.46 2.92
N PHE A 30 -18.31 20.81 3.52
CA PHE A 30 -18.35 19.36 3.66
C PHE A 30 -18.44 18.63 2.30
N ILE A 31 -19.22 19.15 1.36
CA ILE A 31 -19.31 18.58 0.00
C ILE A 31 -18.01 18.78 -0.77
N LEU A 32 -17.39 19.97 -0.70
CA LEU A 32 -16.09 20.22 -1.34
C LEU A 32 -15.01 19.30 -0.79
N PHE A 33 -15.01 19.06 0.52
CA PHE A 33 -14.14 18.06 1.15
C PHE A 33 -14.38 16.65 0.57
N LEU A 34 -15.63 16.23 0.41
CA LEU A 34 -15.95 14.93 -0.20
C LEU A 34 -15.60 14.84 -1.69
N CYS A 35 -15.62 15.96 -2.43
CA CYS A 35 -15.13 16.00 -3.80
C CYS A 35 -13.60 15.90 -3.87
N TRP A 36 -12.89 16.52 -2.94
CA TRP A 36 -11.42 16.58 -2.93
C TRP A 36 -10.77 15.26 -2.49
N THR A 37 -11.27 14.66 -1.39
CA THR A 37 -10.68 13.46 -0.76
C THR A 37 -10.45 12.25 -1.67
N PRO A 38 -11.37 11.81 -2.56
CA PRO A 38 -11.14 10.64 -3.40
C PRO A 38 -9.98 10.83 -4.40
N PHE A 39 -9.75 12.05 -4.89
CA PHE A 39 -8.70 12.32 -5.89
C PHE A 39 -7.31 12.53 -5.29
N GLN A 40 -7.16 12.28 -3.99
CA GLN A 40 -5.87 12.14 -3.31
C GLN A 40 -5.55 10.66 -3.10
N VAL A 41 -5.66 9.85 -4.17
CA VAL A 41 -5.52 8.37 -4.13
C VAL A 41 -6.45 7.72 -3.09
N GLY A 42 -7.70 8.19 -2.98
CA GLY A 42 -8.65 7.73 -1.96
C GLY A 42 -8.20 7.97 -0.51
N LEU A 43 -7.20 8.81 -0.30
CA LEU A 43 -6.41 8.99 0.93
C LEU A 43 -5.82 7.67 1.45
N PHE A 44 -5.10 6.96 0.57
CA PHE A 44 -4.35 5.75 0.87
C PHE A 44 -3.29 5.97 1.96
N ASN A 45 -3.29 5.14 2.99
CA ASN A 45 -2.21 5.10 3.99
C ASN A 45 -1.13 4.10 3.58
N GLY A 46 -0.21 4.56 2.73
CA GLY A 46 0.90 3.75 2.20
C GLY A 46 2.15 3.65 3.09
N SER A 47 2.19 4.36 4.23
CA SER A 47 3.38 4.47 5.09
C SER A 47 4.64 4.97 4.37
N LEU A 48 4.44 5.92 3.43
CA LEU A 48 5.50 6.59 2.68
C LEU A 48 5.21 8.09 2.66
N VAL A 49 6.27 8.91 2.55
CA VAL A 49 6.17 10.37 2.57
C VAL A 49 5.19 10.94 1.53
N ASP A 50 5.07 10.28 0.38
CA ASP A 50 4.23 10.74 -0.74
C ASP A 50 2.72 10.74 -0.40
N TYR A 51 2.30 9.91 0.56
CA TYR A 51 0.89 9.76 0.94
C TYR A 51 0.49 10.54 2.19
N GLU A 52 1.46 11.15 2.89
CA GLU A 52 1.22 11.75 4.21
C GLU A 52 0.43 13.06 4.15
N LYS A 53 0.88 14.00 3.31
CA LYS A 53 0.34 15.35 3.27
C LYS A 53 -1.17 15.35 3.06
N PRO A 54 -1.75 14.56 2.12
CA PRO A 54 -3.19 14.49 1.98
C PRO A 54 -3.93 14.03 3.26
N ILE A 55 -3.36 13.11 4.04
CA ILE A 55 -3.94 12.64 5.32
C ILE A 55 -4.00 13.80 6.32
N TYR A 56 -2.91 14.55 6.48
CA TYR A 56 -2.86 15.68 7.42
C TYR A 56 -3.75 16.85 6.99
N VAL A 57 -3.83 17.14 5.69
CA VAL A 57 -4.76 18.14 5.14
C VAL A 57 -6.20 17.71 5.40
N SER A 58 -6.53 16.42 5.23
CA SER A 58 -7.86 15.88 5.54
C SER A 58 -8.23 16.06 7.02
N ALA A 59 -7.29 15.78 7.93
CA ALA A 59 -7.47 16.01 9.36
C ALA A 59 -7.64 17.51 9.69
N LEU A 60 -6.86 18.39 9.05
CA LEU A 60 -7.00 19.85 9.21
C LEU A 60 -8.39 20.32 8.78
N LEU A 61 -8.81 19.97 7.56
CA LEU A 61 -10.10 20.41 7.00
C LEU A 61 -11.27 19.89 7.83
N SER A 62 -11.24 18.61 8.24
CA SER A 62 -12.28 18.04 9.09
C SER A 62 -12.31 18.65 10.49
N ALA A 63 -11.15 18.98 11.08
CA ALA A 63 -11.07 19.69 12.36
C ALA A 63 -11.63 21.11 12.30
N LEU A 64 -11.30 21.88 11.25
CA LEU A 64 -11.84 23.23 11.05
C LEU A 64 -13.37 23.19 10.86
N MET A 65 -13.87 22.25 10.05
CA MET A 65 -15.31 22.05 9.88
C MET A 65 -15.98 21.61 11.20
N LEU A 66 -15.30 20.83 12.04
CA LEU A 66 -15.82 20.42 13.34
C LEU A 66 -15.93 21.61 14.30
N LEU A 67 -14.95 22.52 14.33
CA LEU A 67 -15.05 23.76 15.13
C LEU A 67 -16.24 24.62 14.70
N VAL A 68 -16.46 24.77 13.39
CA VAL A 68 -17.63 25.45 12.85
C VAL A 68 -18.91 24.72 13.24
N CYS A 69 -18.96 23.39 13.12
CA CYS A 69 -20.10 22.57 13.52
C CYS A 69 -20.45 22.75 15.00
N VAL A 70 -19.44 22.73 15.89
CA VAL A 70 -19.59 22.97 17.33
C VAL A 70 -20.17 24.37 17.58
N GLY A 71 -19.61 25.40 16.96
CA GLY A 71 -20.08 26.78 17.09
C GLY A 71 -21.53 26.98 16.61
N LEU A 72 -21.91 26.38 15.48
CA LEU A 72 -23.25 26.50 14.92
C LEU A 72 -24.31 25.68 15.69
N ASN A 73 -23.91 24.52 16.22
CA ASN A 73 -24.84 23.57 16.83
C ASN A 73 -24.71 23.49 18.36
N TYR A 74 -23.98 24.38 19.04
CA TYR A 74 -23.72 24.29 20.49
C TYR A 74 -24.99 24.11 21.35
N LYS A 75 -26.12 24.69 20.94
CA LYS A 75 -27.42 24.52 21.62
C LYS A 75 -28.03 23.13 21.42
N GLN A 76 -27.69 22.47 20.32
CA GLN A 76 -28.11 21.13 19.93
C GLN A 76 -27.19 20.02 20.48
N PHE A 77 -25.98 20.37 20.93
CA PHE A 77 -25.11 19.46 21.71
C PHE A 77 -25.69 19.23 23.09
N LYS A 78 -26.71 18.38 23.15
CA LYS A 78 -27.39 17.96 24.37
C LYS A 78 -27.07 16.50 24.66
N LEU A 79 -27.09 16.11 25.93
CA LEU A 79 -27.03 14.72 26.37
C LEU A 79 -28.40 14.31 26.94
N GLU A 80 -29.41 14.31 26.10
CA GLU A 80 -30.79 13.98 26.48
C GLU A 80 -31.17 12.57 26.04
N GLU A 81 -30.64 12.10 24.91
CA GLU A 81 -31.00 10.81 24.35
C GLU A 81 -29.81 9.88 24.08
N GLN A 82 -30.14 8.61 23.84
CA GLN A 82 -29.19 7.56 23.48
C GLN A 82 -28.42 7.85 22.18
N SER A 83 -29.00 8.58 21.23
CA SER A 83 -28.33 8.98 19.99
C SER A 83 -27.25 10.02 20.21
N ASP A 84 -27.43 10.91 21.18
CA ASP A 84 -26.42 11.91 21.50
C ASP A 84 -25.16 11.28 22.13
N LEU A 85 -25.33 10.17 22.88
CA LEU A 85 -24.19 9.40 23.42
C LEU A 85 -23.32 8.77 22.32
N VAL A 86 -23.89 8.45 21.16
CA VAL A 86 -23.12 7.87 20.05
C VAL A 86 -22.16 8.91 19.47
N ALA A 87 -22.59 10.17 19.34
CA ALA A 87 -21.71 11.26 18.92
C ALA A 87 -20.51 11.45 19.87
N TRP A 88 -20.70 11.17 21.16
CA TRP A 88 -19.62 11.16 22.14
C TRP A 88 -18.73 9.92 22.04
N ALA A 89 -19.34 8.74 21.89
CA ALA A 89 -18.60 7.48 21.76
C ALA A 89 -17.67 7.47 20.55
N ALA A 90 -17.98 8.24 19.49
CA ALA A 90 -17.10 8.41 18.33
C ALA A 90 -15.71 8.98 18.71
N LEU A 91 -15.62 9.79 19.78
CA LEU A 91 -14.34 10.34 20.26
C LEU A 91 -13.47 9.28 20.94
N LEU A 92 -14.02 8.13 21.33
CA LEU A 92 -13.22 7.04 21.90
C LEU A 92 -12.31 6.39 20.86
N LEU A 93 -12.64 6.47 19.57
CA LEU A 93 -11.88 5.86 18.48
C LEU A 93 -10.49 6.52 18.27
N PRO A 94 -10.35 7.85 18.16
CA PRO A 94 -9.03 8.47 18.18
C PRO A 94 -8.32 8.28 19.52
N VAL A 95 -9.05 8.19 20.65
CA VAL A 95 -8.44 7.91 21.96
C VAL A 95 -7.80 6.52 21.98
N THR A 96 -8.41 5.49 21.38
CA THR A 96 -7.80 4.15 21.35
C THR A 96 -6.49 4.12 20.56
N TYR A 97 -6.38 4.90 19.49
CA TYR A 97 -5.11 5.06 18.76
C TYR A 97 -4.11 5.94 19.50
N ALA A 98 -4.58 6.97 20.22
CA ALA A 98 -3.70 7.76 21.09
C ALA A 98 -3.11 6.91 22.23
N LEU A 99 -3.88 5.94 22.75
CA LEU A 99 -3.39 4.98 23.74
C LEU A 99 -2.42 3.96 23.14
N SER A 100 -2.63 3.52 21.90
CA SER A 100 -1.70 2.59 21.26
C SER A 100 -0.36 3.22 20.87
N LEU A 101 -0.26 4.57 20.81
CA LEU A 101 1.02 5.27 20.62
C LEU A 101 2.06 4.95 21.71
N PHE A 102 1.64 4.67 22.95
CA PHE A 102 2.57 4.37 24.05
C PHE A 102 3.32 3.04 23.88
N VAL A 103 2.78 2.15 23.04
CA VAL A 103 3.32 0.81 22.77
C VAL A 103 3.61 0.61 21.28
N ALA A 104 3.57 1.69 20.50
CA ALA A 104 3.70 1.61 19.06
C ALA A 104 5.09 1.15 18.65
N VAL A 105 5.15 0.14 17.80
CA VAL A 105 6.39 -0.37 17.20
C VAL A 105 6.90 0.51 16.05
N SER A 106 6.07 1.45 15.61
CA SER A 106 6.41 2.53 14.69
C SER A 106 5.58 3.76 15.06
N HIS A 107 6.21 4.74 15.70
CA HIS A 107 5.55 5.99 16.04
C HIS A 107 5.09 6.75 14.79
N TYR A 108 5.88 6.70 13.73
CA TYR A 108 5.61 7.28 12.41
C TYR A 108 4.27 6.82 11.83
N THR A 109 4.06 5.51 11.70
CA THR A 109 2.82 4.97 11.12
C THR A 109 1.63 5.10 12.07
N ALA A 110 1.86 5.01 13.39
CA ALA A 110 0.82 5.15 14.39
C ALA A 110 0.23 6.57 14.42
N MET A 111 1.07 7.60 14.24
CA MET A 111 0.61 8.98 14.11
C MET A 111 -0.29 9.18 12.88
N ASN A 112 0.04 8.58 11.73
CA ASN A 112 -0.83 8.65 10.54
C ASN A 112 -2.23 8.11 10.83
N MET A 113 -2.31 6.98 11.54
CA MET A 113 -3.60 6.42 11.92
C MET A 113 -4.36 7.29 12.93
N LEU A 114 -3.67 7.94 13.88
CA LEU A 114 -4.33 8.90 14.78
C LEU A 114 -5.02 10.03 14.00
N PHE A 115 -4.36 10.60 12.98
CA PHE A 115 -4.98 11.63 12.12
C PHE A 115 -6.19 11.11 11.34
N ILE A 116 -6.12 9.88 10.81
CA ILE A 116 -7.22 9.24 10.09
C ILE A 116 -8.42 9.03 11.02
N GLN A 117 -8.19 8.55 12.24
CA GLN A 117 -9.26 8.26 13.20
C GLN A 117 -9.88 9.54 13.77
N CYS A 118 -9.07 10.59 13.97
CA CYS A 118 -9.57 11.94 14.26
C CYS A 118 -10.47 12.46 13.13
N THR A 119 -10.07 12.24 11.87
CA THR A 119 -10.88 12.61 10.70
C THR A 119 -12.22 11.85 10.70
N TYR A 120 -12.22 10.55 10.97
CA TYR A 120 -13.43 9.75 11.06
C TYR A 120 -14.37 10.23 12.16
N ALA A 121 -13.85 10.50 13.36
CA ALA A 121 -14.65 11.03 14.46
C ALA A 121 -15.24 12.41 14.13
N ALA A 122 -14.45 13.31 13.54
CA ALA A 122 -14.90 14.63 13.11
C ALA A 122 -16.00 14.53 12.05
N VAL A 123 -15.79 13.74 11.00
CA VAL A 123 -16.77 13.48 9.93
C VAL A 123 -18.05 12.89 10.50
N PHE A 124 -17.96 11.91 11.40
CA PHE A 124 -19.12 11.32 12.05
C PHE A 124 -19.96 12.36 12.80
N ILE A 125 -19.32 13.18 13.63
CA ILE A 125 -20.00 14.20 14.43
C ILE A 125 -20.63 15.25 13.52
N ILE A 126 -19.90 15.77 12.53
CA ILE A 126 -20.42 16.74 11.56
C ILE A 126 -21.64 16.17 10.83
N ALA A 127 -21.50 14.96 10.26
CA ALA A 127 -22.56 14.27 9.55
C ALA A 127 -23.80 14.03 10.43
N PHE A 128 -23.60 13.60 11.68
CA PHE A 128 -24.67 13.32 12.62
C PHE A 128 -25.54 14.56 12.88
N TYR A 129 -24.94 15.73 13.11
CA TYR A 129 -25.69 16.97 13.34
C TYR A 129 -26.31 17.53 12.06
N LEU A 130 -25.60 17.51 10.93
CA LEU A 130 -26.13 17.99 9.65
C LEU A 130 -27.35 17.17 9.19
N MET A 131 -27.31 15.84 9.36
CA MET A 131 -28.36 14.94 8.88
C MET A 131 -29.62 14.92 9.74
N LYS A 132 -29.60 15.48 10.96
CA LYS A 132 -30.82 15.74 11.75
C LYS A 132 -31.78 16.68 11.01
N GLN A 133 -31.28 17.52 10.10
CA GLN A 133 -32.10 18.39 9.25
C GLN A 133 -32.45 17.70 7.93
N LYS A 134 -33.75 17.49 7.67
CA LYS A 134 -34.23 16.72 6.50
C LYS A 134 -33.77 17.29 5.16
N GLN A 135 -33.76 18.61 4.98
CA GLN A 135 -33.34 19.24 3.73
C GLN A 135 -31.83 19.06 3.48
N VAL A 136 -31.01 19.28 4.51
CA VAL A 136 -29.56 19.08 4.44
C VAL A 136 -29.22 17.62 4.14
N ASN A 137 -29.90 16.68 4.79
CA ASN A 137 -29.73 15.25 4.58
C ASN A 137 -29.93 14.87 3.09
N VAL A 138 -31.00 15.36 2.45
CA VAL A 138 -31.23 15.12 1.01
C VAL A 138 -30.11 15.68 0.13
N VAL A 139 -29.61 16.88 0.44
CA VAL A 139 -28.49 17.48 -0.30
C VAL A 139 -27.21 16.64 -0.15
N ILE A 140 -26.90 16.18 1.07
CA ILE A 140 -25.74 15.32 1.32
C ILE A 140 -25.85 13.99 0.56
N GLN A 141 -27.02 13.34 0.57
CA GLN A 141 -27.22 12.10 -0.19
C GLN A 141 -26.99 12.30 -1.68
N ASN A 142 -27.56 13.36 -2.25
CA ASN A 142 -27.39 13.69 -3.67
C ASN A 142 -25.93 14.02 -4.01
N ALA A 143 -25.23 14.74 -3.12
CA ALA A 143 -23.82 15.05 -3.31
C ALA A 143 -22.94 13.80 -3.29
N ILE A 144 -23.13 12.90 -2.32
CA ILE A 144 -22.40 11.62 -2.25
C ILE A 144 -22.65 10.79 -3.52
N LEU A 145 -23.89 10.73 -3.98
CA LEU A 145 -24.25 9.97 -5.18
C LEU A 145 -23.67 10.59 -6.46
N ALA A 146 -23.67 11.93 -6.57
CA ALA A 146 -23.05 12.64 -7.69
C ALA A 146 -21.54 12.42 -7.74
N ILE A 147 -20.85 12.50 -6.59
CA ILE A 147 -19.42 12.19 -6.47
C ILE A 147 -19.15 10.74 -6.90
N ALA A 148 -19.99 9.80 -6.48
CA ALA A 148 -19.82 8.40 -6.88
C ALA A 148 -19.99 8.17 -8.38
N TYR A 149 -20.98 8.80 -9.00
CA TYR A 149 -21.16 8.74 -10.45
C TYR A 149 -20.01 9.41 -11.20
N PHE A 150 -19.44 10.49 -10.66
CA PHE A 150 -18.25 11.11 -11.20
C PHE A 150 -17.04 10.17 -11.13
N ILE A 151 -16.80 9.48 -10.02
CA ILE A 151 -15.72 8.48 -9.88
C ILE A 151 -15.88 7.32 -10.89
N VAL A 152 -17.12 6.87 -11.13
CA VAL A 152 -17.43 5.84 -12.15
C VAL A 152 -17.09 6.35 -13.55
N GLY A 153 -17.58 7.55 -13.89
CA GLY A 153 -17.29 8.19 -15.17
C GLY A 153 -15.79 8.45 -15.37
N PHE A 154 -15.08 8.87 -14.32
CA PHE A 154 -13.64 9.07 -14.32
C PHE A 154 -12.87 7.78 -14.63
N GLY A 155 -13.27 6.66 -14.01
CA GLY A 155 -12.68 5.35 -14.33
C GLY A 155 -12.90 4.97 -15.79
N LEU A 156 -14.12 5.14 -16.30
CA LEU A 156 -14.46 4.79 -17.69
C LEU A 156 -13.82 5.73 -18.72
N LEU A 157 -13.59 7.01 -18.38
CA LEU A 157 -12.79 7.92 -19.20
C LEU A 157 -11.36 7.39 -19.38
N ASN A 158 -10.72 6.92 -18.31
CA ASN A 158 -9.39 6.32 -18.39
C ASN A 158 -9.42 5.00 -19.18
N TRP A 159 -10.40 4.13 -18.93
CA TRP A 159 -10.54 2.85 -19.65
C TRP A 159 -10.72 3.03 -21.16
N LEU A 160 -11.56 3.99 -21.57
CA LEU A 160 -11.88 4.27 -22.98
C LEU A 160 -10.93 5.30 -23.62
N GLY A 161 -9.66 5.32 -23.17
CA GLY A 161 -8.58 6.05 -23.83
C GLY A 161 -8.58 7.57 -23.64
N SER A 162 -9.46 8.13 -22.80
CA SER A 162 -9.55 9.57 -22.52
C SER A 162 -8.79 9.96 -21.24
N GLY A 163 -7.66 9.31 -20.97
CA GLY A 163 -6.85 9.51 -19.76
C GLY A 163 -6.33 10.94 -19.59
N LYS A 164 -5.98 11.62 -20.69
CA LYS A 164 -5.54 13.03 -20.67
C LYS A 164 -6.64 13.97 -20.20
N LEU A 165 -7.85 13.83 -20.78
CA LEU A 165 -9.01 14.59 -20.33
C LEU A 165 -9.32 14.31 -18.86
N ALA A 166 -9.21 13.07 -18.42
CA ALA A 166 -9.37 12.73 -17.01
C ALA A 166 -8.31 13.41 -16.14
N GLY A 167 -7.05 13.44 -16.56
CA GLY A 167 -5.97 14.17 -15.90
C GLY A 167 -6.25 15.67 -15.80
N ASP A 168 -6.65 16.32 -16.90
CA ASP A 168 -6.96 17.75 -16.94
C ASP A 168 -8.07 18.17 -15.96
N LEU A 169 -9.09 17.31 -15.78
CA LEU A 169 -10.22 17.59 -14.88
C LEU A 169 -9.80 17.74 -13.41
N ILE A 170 -8.74 17.05 -12.99
CA ILE A 170 -8.35 16.94 -11.57
C ILE A 170 -6.91 17.35 -11.28
N GLY A 171 -6.07 17.51 -12.30
CA GLY A 171 -4.63 17.77 -12.16
C GLY A 171 -4.33 19.08 -11.44
N TRP A 172 -5.25 20.04 -11.48
CA TRP A 172 -5.14 21.30 -10.74
C TRP A 172 -5.19 21.14 -9.21
N PHE A 173 -5.62 19.99 -8.68
CA PHE A 173 -5.66 19.71 -7.25
C PHE A 173 -5.20 18.31 -6.84
N SER A 174 -4.75 17.47 -7.78
CA SER A 174 -4.25 16.12 -7.52
C SER A 174 -2.81 15.98 -7.98
N ASN A 175 -1.91 15.62 -7.05
CA ASN A 175 -0.49 15.38 -7.36
C ASN A 175 -0.24 14.00 -7.98
N THR A 176 -1.30 13.23 -8.24
CA THR A 176 -1.24 11.88 -8.82
C THR A 176 -1.22 11.90 -10.35
N VAL A 177 -1.47 13.06 -10.96
CA VAL A 177 -1.35 13.24 -12.41
C VAL A 177 0.12 13.37 -12.78
N ARG A 178 0.60 12.48 -13.65
CA ARG A 178 1.94 12.57 -14.26
C ARG A 178 1.79 12.44 -15.77
N ASN A 179 2.51 13.26 -16.52
CA ASN A 179 2.41 13.32 -17.98
C ASN A 179 0.95 13.47 -18.46
N ASP A 180 0.20 14.35 -17.80
CA ASP A 180 -1.22 14.65 -18.05
C ASP A 180 -2.20 13.48 -17.82
N VAL A 181 -1.77 12.36 -17.25
CA VAL A 181 -2.63 11.20 -16.96
C VAL A 181 -2.63 10.86 -15.47
N TYR A 182 -3.79 10.51 -14.92
CA TYR A 182 -3.88 10.03 -13.55
C TYR A 182 -3.26 8.63 -13.43
N LEU A 183 -2.22 8.51 -12.62
CA LEU A 183 -1.49 7.25 -12.43
C LEU A 183 -2.42 6.12 -12.01
N ASP A 184 -2.22 4.95 -12.61
CA ASP A 184 -2.85 3.68 -12.26
C ASP A 184 -4.38 3.74 -12.07
N ALA A 185 -5.08 4.61 -12.83
CA ALA A 185 -6.53 4.55 -12.96
C ALA A 185 -6.98 3.29 -13.74
N VAL A 186 -6.10 2.82 -14.62
CA VAL A 186 -6.09 1.49 -15.23
C VAL A 186 -4.72 0.91 -14.90
N MET A 187 -4.67 -0.24 -14.22
CA MET A 187 -3.41 -0.86 -13.82
C MET A 187 -3.24 -2.24 -14.45
N THR A 188 -2.00 -2.67 -14.60
CA THR A 188 -1.64 -4.00 -15.08
C THR A 188 -1.34 -4.91 -13.89
N ASP A 189 -1.97 -6.09 -13.84
CA ASP A 189 -1.57 -7.17 -12.93
C ASP A 189 -1.17 -8.44 -13.72
N SER A 190 -0.90 -9.55 -13.02
CA SER A 190 -0.50 -10.81 -13.65
C SER A 190 -1.51 -11.41 -14.64
N ASN A 191 -2.72 -10.88 -14.73
CA ASN A 191 -3.81 -11.30 -15.61
C ASN A 191 -4.19 -10.20 -16.62
N GLY A 192 -3.38 -9.14 -16.73
CA GLY A 192 -3.56 -8.04 -17.68
C GLY A 192 -4.12 -6.76 -17.06
N LEU A 193 -4.62 -5.87 -17.93
CA LEU A 193 -5.17 -4.58 -17.54
C LEU A 193 -6.49 -4.74 -16.79
N ARG A 194 -6.67 -3.96 -15.74
CA ARG A 194 -7.91 -3.88 -14.96
C ARG A 194 -8.18 -2.47 -14.47
N LEU A 195 -9.46 -2.19 -14.25
CA LEU A 195 -9.93 -0.87 -13.83
C LEU A 195 -9.87 -0.70 -12.31
N THR A 196 -9.26 0.41 -11.88
CA THR A 196 -9.01 0.74 -10.46
C THR A 196 -9.50 2.14 -10.10
N SER A 197 -9.70 3.02 -11.10
CA SER A 197 -10.12 4.40 -10.94
C SER A 197 -9.25 5.13 -9.90
N ILE A 198 -9.84 6.03 -9.10
CA ILE A 198 -9.13 6.88 -8.14
C ILE A 198 -8.36 6.11 -7.05
N PHE A 199 -8.67 4.84 -6.82
CA PHE A 199 -8.09 4.05 -5.71
C PHE A 199 -6.77 3.37 -6.08
N GLN A 200 -6.43 3.24 -7.37
CA GLN A 200 -5.27 2.47 -7.82
C GLN A 200 -5.25 1.01 -7.30
N TYR A 201 -6.40 0.51 -6.84
CA TYR A 201 -6.55 -0.83 -6.29
C TYR A 201 -7.96 -1.36 -6.54
N ALA A 202 -8.05 -2.41 -7.35
CA ALA A 202 -9.32 -2.84 -7.91
C ALA A 202 -10.29 -3.42 -6.88
N ASN A 203 -9.81 -4.02 -5.79
CA ASN A 203 -10.70 -4.57 -4.76
C ASN A 203 -11.40 -3.46 -3.98
N THR A 204 -10.70 -2.37 -3.63
CA THR A 204 -11.32 -1.19 -3.03
C THR A 204 -12.33 -0.55 -3.99
N TYR A 205 -11.99 -0.43 -5.28
CA TYR A 205 -12.92 0.10 -6.27
C TYR A 205 -14.15 -0.79 -6.45
N ALA A 206 -13.99 -2.13 -6.45
CA ALA A 206 -15.12 -3.06 -6.51
C ALA A 206 -16.03 -2.95 -5.28
N ALA A 207 -15.47 -2.81 -4.07
CA ALA A 207 -16.23 -2.57 -2.86
C ALA A 207 -17.03 -1.24 -2.91
N PHE A 208 -16.40 -0.19 -3.43
CA PHE A 208 -17.05 1.11 -3.67
C PHE A 208 -18.21 0.98 -4.67
N LEU A 209 -17.96 0.38 -5.83
CA LEU A 209 -18.96 0.18 -6.88
C LEU A 209 -20.14 -0.67 -6.41
N MET A 210 -19.88 -1.72 -5.64
CA MET A 210 -20.93 -2.55 -5.04
C MET A 210 -21.86 -1.75 -4.14
N ALA A 211 -21.30 -0.93 -3.25
CA ALA A 211 -22.10 -0.03 -2.41
C ALA A 211 -22.95 0.91 -3.26
N PHE A 212 -22.35 1.54 -4.27
CA PHE A 212 -23.05 2.54 -5.09
C PHE A 212 -23.98 1.96 -6.16
N LEU A 213 -23.83 0.69 -6.54
CA LEU A 213 -24.82 -0.05 -7.31
C LEU A 213 -26.13 -0.14 -6.53
N PHE A 214 -26.06 -0.58 -5.28
CA PHE A 214 -27.24 -0.73 -4.44
C PHE A 214 -27.82 0.61 -4.01
N VAL A 215 -27.00 1.64 -3.80
CA VAL A 215 -27.47 3.01 -3.60
C VAL A 215 -28.20 3.54 -4.85
N ALA A 216 -27.68 3.30 -6.05
CA ALA A 216 -28.32 3.73 -7.29
C ALA A 216 -29.70 3.05 -7.49
N ILE A 217 -29.81 1.74 -7.22
CA ILE A 217 -31.09 1.02 -7.26
C ILE A 217 -32.06 1.57 -6.22
N PHE A 218 -31.56 1.87 -5.01
CA PHE A 218 -32.38 2.49 -3.97
C PHE A 218 -32.92 3.86 -4.40
N ALA A 219 -32.04 4.74 -4.89
CA ALA A 219 -32.40 6.08 -5.35
C ALA A 219 -33.36 6.06 -6.55
N LEU A 220 -33.16 5.12 -7.47
CA LEU A 220 -34.04 4.83 -8.59
C LEU A 220 -35.48 4.54 -8.14
N ILE A 221 -35.66 3.56 -7.25
CA ILE A 221 -37.00 3.13 -6.80
C ILE A 221 -37.68 4.20 -5.93
N ARG A 222 -36.90 5.02 -5.23
CA ARG A 222 -37.41 6.12 -4.39
C ARG A 222 -37.74 7.40 -5.17
N SER A 223 -37.25 7.53 -6.40
CA SER A 223 -37.44 8.74 -7.18
C SER A 223 -38.91 9.00 -7.48
N LYS A 224 -39.40 10.18 -7.10
CA LYS A 224 -40.79 10.60 -7.39
C LYS A 224 -40.93 11.20 -8.78
N ASN A 225 -39.82 11.65 -9.37
CA ASN A 225 -39.80 12.35 -10.64
C ASN A 225 -39.14 11.47 -11.70
N TRP A 226 -39.68 11.54 -12.93
CA TRP A 226 -39.23 10.71 -14.05
C TRP A 226 -37.74 10.87 -14.37
N TYR A 227 -37.19 12.08 -14.24
CA TYR A 227 -35.79 12.35 -14.52
C TYR A 227 -34.85 11.68 -13.51
N GLY A 228 -35.22 11.63 -12.22
CA GLY A 228 -34.42 10.91 -11.21
C GLY A 228 -34.39 9.41 -11.49
N THR A 229 -35.53 8.85 -11.87
CA THR A 229 -35.64 7.45 -12.31
C THR A 229 -34.75 7.17 -13.53
N LEU A 230 -34.75 8.06 -14.53
CA LEU A 230 -33.87 7.91 -15.70
C LEU A 230 -32.39 8.00 -15.31
N THR A 231 -31.98 9.01 -14.55
CA THR A 231 -30.59 9.22 -14.14
C THR A 231 -30.02 8.03 -13.39
N HIS A 232 -30.73 7.52 -12.39
CA HIS A 232 -30.24 6.39 -11.58
C HIS A 232 -30.28 5.07 -12.34
N SER A 233 -31.28 4.86 -13.22
CA SER A 233 -31.32 3.69 -14.11
C SER A 233 -30.18 3.70 -15.12
N PHE A 234 -29.88 4.87 -15.71
CA PHE A 234 -28.79 5.05 -16.65
C PHE A 234 -27.45 4.62 -16.03
N MET A 235 -27.20 5.02 -14.79
CA MET A 235 -25.93 4.73 -14.10
C MET A 235 -25.74 3.27 -13.68
N LEU A 236 -26.77 2.41 -13.75
CA LEU A 236 -26.60 0.99 -13.41
C LEU A 236 -25.63 0.29 -14.36
N VAL A 237 -25.70 0.58 -15.67
CA VAL A 237 -24.82 -0.06 -16.67
C VAL A 237 -23.35 0.34 -16.49
N PRO A 238 -22.98 1.64 -16.39
CA PRO A 238 -21.61 2.05 -16.12
C PRO A 238 -21.03 1.46 -14.82
N ILE A 239 -21.83 1.36 -13.77
CA ILE A 239 -21.39 0.78 -12.49
C ILE A 239 -21.12 -0.73 -12.66
N ILE A 240 -22.04 -1.49 -13.25
CA ILE A 240 -21.88 -2.94 -13.42
C ILE A 240 -20.70 -3.23 -14.35
N VAL A 241 -20.58 -2.53 -15.48
CA VAL A 241 -19.42 -2.67 -16.37
C VAL A 241 -18.12 -2.36 -15.63
N SER A 242 -18.09 -1.29 -14.82
CA SER A 242 -16.91 -1.00 -14.00
C SER A 242 -16.58 -2.11 -13.00
N ILE A 243 -17.58 -2.75 -12.36
CA ILE A 243 -17.38 -3.90 -11.47
C ILE A 243 -16.71 -5.04 -12.22
N LEU A 244 -17.22 -5.35 -13.42
CA LEU A 244 -16.68 -6.41 -14.27
C LEU A 244 -15.23 -6.10 -14.70
N LEU A 245 -14.94 -4.86 -15.06
CA LEU A 245 -13.59 -4.38 -15.43
C LEU A 245 -12.59 -4.36 -14.26
N THR A 246 -13.05 -4.39 -13.00
CA THR A 246 -12.13 -4.50 -11.85
C THR A 246 -11.45 -5.86 -11.76
N LEU A 247 -12.04 -6.90 -12.36
CA LEU A 247 -11.62 -8.30 -12.23
C LEU A 247 -11.50 -8.78 -10.76
N SER A 248 -12.21 -8.15 -9.83
CA SER A 248 -12.14 -8.48 -8.40
C SER A 248 -13.02 -9.68 -8.04
N ARG A 249 -12.41 -10.82 -7.78
CA ARG A 249 -13.10 -12.04 -7.30
C ARG A 249 -13.84 -11.80 -5.98
N GLY A 250 -13.21 -11.12 -5.03
CA GLY A 250 -13.83 -10.76 -3.75
C GLY A 250 -15.08 -9.90 -3.93
N GLY A 251 -15.03 -8.93 -4.86
CA GLY A 251 -16.18 -8.12 -5.24
C GLY A 251 -17.32 -8.94 -5.81
N LEU A 252 -17.04 -9.84 -6.76
CA LEU A 252 -18.05 -10.71 -7.38
C LEU A 252 -18.69 -11.69 -6.38
N VAL A 253 -17.91 -12.23 -5.43
CA VAL A 253 -18.40 -13.16 -4.39
C VAL A 253 -19.26 -12.43 -3.36
N LEU A 254 -18.86 -11.22 -2.95
CA LEU A 254 -19.56 -10.50 -1.88
C LEU A 254 -20.77 -9.69 -2.36
N LEU A 255 -20.85 -9.33 -3.63
CA LEU A 255 -22.00 -8.64 -4.22
C LEU A 255 -23.33 -9.37 -3.93
N PRO A 256 -23.49 -10.67 -4.24
CA PRO A 256 -24.72 -11.40 -3.93
C PRO A 256 -24.98 -11.52 -2.43
N VAL A 257 -23.94 -11.68 -1.60
CA VAL A 257 -24.08 -11.74 -0.12
C VAL A 257 -24.70 -10.45 0.41
N VAL A 258 -24.13 -9.31 0.04
CA VAL A 258 -24.62 -8.00 0.46
C VAL A 258 -26.01 -7.72 -0.11
N PHE A 259 -26.26 -8.09 -1.38
CA PHE A 259 -27.58 -7.96 -1.99
C PHE A 259 -28.65 -8.69 -1.17
N ILE A 260 -28.41 -9.96 -0.82
CA ILE A 260 -29.34 -10.76 -0.01
C ILE A 260 -29.57 -10.13 1.36
N LEU A 261 -28.50 -9.68 2.03
CA LEU A 261 -28.61 -9.01 3.33
C LEU A 261 -29.48 -7.75 3.25
N LEU A 262 -29.33 -6.95 2.18
CA LEU A 262 -30.15 -5.75 1.95
C LEU A 262 -31.61 -6.09 1.62
N LEU A 263 -31.88 -7.15 0.86
CA LEU A 263 -33.23 -7.60 0.56
C LEU A 263 -34.05 -7.90 1.83
N LEU A 264 -33.41 -8.40 2.90
CA LEU A 264 -34.09 -8.70 4.18
C LEU A 264 -34.79 -7.48 4.80
N PHE A 265 -34.33 -6.27 4.48
CA PHE A 265 -34.94 -5.05 4.97
C PHE A 265 -36.16 -4.63 4.14
N LEU A 266 -36.17 -4.92 2.84
CA LEU A 266 -37.17 -4.39 1.91
C LEU A 266 -38.56 -5.05 2.03
N LYS A 267 -39.61 -4.36 1.53
CA LYS A 267 -40.95 -4.99 1.33
C LYS A 267 -40.90 -5.93 0.12
N PRO A 268 -41.75 -6.97 0.02
CA PRO A 268 -41.78 -7.90 -1.12
C PRO A 268 -41.82 -7.22 -2.50
N ALA A 269 -42.65 -6.18 -2.66
CA ALA A 269 -42.70 -5.41 -3.91
C ALA A 269 -41.35 -4.73 -4.24
N GLN A 270 -40.69 -4.16 -3.23
CA GLN A 270 -39.37 -3.54 -3.39
C GLN A 270 -38.29 -4.60 -3.68
N GLN A 271 -38.34 -5.77 -3.04
CA GLN A 271 -37.40 -6.86 -3.33
C GLN A 271 -37.47 -7.28 -4.81
N ILE A 272 -38.69 -7.45 -5.33
CA ILE A 272 -38.89 -7.78 -6.76
C ILE A 272 -38.40 -6.63 -7.64
N LEU A 273 -38.70 -5.37 -7.30
CA LEU A 273 -38.19 -4.23 -8.06
C LEU A 273 -36.66 -4.19 -8.08
N TRP A 274 -35.97 -4.43 -6.96
CA TRP A 274 -34.51 -4.51 -6.92
C TRP A 274 -33.99 -5.59 -7.87
N ILE A 275 -34.58 -6.80 -7.83
CA ILE A 275 -34.22 -7.92 -8.71
C ILE A 275 -34.46 -7.57 -10.18
N LEU A 276 -35.60 -6.95 -10.53
CA LEU A 276 -35.92 -6.60 -11.91
C LEU A 276 -34.95 -5.56 -12.48
N HIS A 277 -34.67 -4.47 -11.76
CA HIS A 277 -33.76 -3.44 -12.26
C HIS A 277 -32.32 -3.96 -12.35
N LEU A 278 -31.86 -4.73 -11.36
CA LEU A 278 -30.54 -5.35 -11.40
C LEU A 278 -30.43 -6.39 -12.52
N GLY A 279 -31.48 -7.18 -12.75
CA GLY A 279 -31.51 -8.17 -13.84
C GLY A 279 -31.48 -7.52 -15.22
N VAL A 280 -32.29 -6.49 -15.46
CA VAL A 280 -32.29 -5.74 -16.73
C VAL A 280 -30.93 -5.07 -16.97
N ALA A 281 -30.39 -4.38 -15.97
CA ALA A 281 -29.09 -3.72 -16.09
C ALA A 281 -27.96 -4.75 -16.26
N GLY A 282 -27.98 -5.85 -15.52
CA GLY A 282 -26.99 -6.92 -15.60
C GLY A 282 -26.97 -7.58 -16.98
N ILE A 283 -28.13 -7.91 -17.56
CA ILE A 283 -28.21 -8.46 -18.91
C ILE A 283 -27.65 -7.46 -19.93
N ALA A 284 -28.06 -6.19 -19.86
CA ALA A 284 -27.57 -5.16 -20.77
C ALA A 284 -26.05 -4.96 -20.66
N SER A 285 -25.51 -4.94 -19.44
CA SER A 285 -24.07 -4.86 -19.18
C SER A 285 -23.33 -6.07 -19.74
N LEU A 286 -23.82 -7.30 -19.52
CA LEU A 286 -23.18 -8.51 -20.04
C LEU A 286 -23.09 -8.50 -21.57
N LEU A 287 -24.16 -8.06 -22.26
CA LEU A 287 -24.19 -7.96 -23.73
C LEU A 287 -23.13 -7.02 -24.31
N ILE A 288 -22.72 -5.99 -23.55
CA ILE A 288 -21.71 -5.01 -24.01
C ILE A 288 -20.34 -5.20 -23.37
N THR A 289 -20.18 -6.09 -22.39
CA THR A 289 -18.94 -6.19 -21.62
C THR A 289 -17.78 -6.63 -22.51
N THR A 290 -17.95 -7.67 -23.33
CA THR A 290 -16.91 -8.15 -24.26
C THR A 290 -16.42 -7.05 -25.22
N PRO A 291 -17.27 -6.37 -26.00
CA PRO A 291 -16.79 -5.31 -26.89
C PRO A 291 -16.19 -4.12 -26.13
N VAL A 292 -16.72 -3.73 -24.96
CA VAL A 292 -16.16 -2.62 -24.16
C VAL A 292 -14.81 -2.98 -23.53
N THR A 293 -14.63 -4.23 -23.08
CA THR A 293 -13.35 -4.72 -22.56
C THR A 293 -12.31 -4.72 -23.67
N ASN A 294 -12.61 -5.32 -24.83
CA ASN A 294 -11.67 -5.43 -25.94
C ASN A 294 -11.24 -4.06 -26.46
N LEU A 295 -12.19 -3.13 -26.62
CA LEU A 295 -11.88 -1.75 -27.03
C LEU A 295 -11.06 -1.01 -25.97
N GLY A 296 -11.29 -1.25 -24.68
CA GLY A 296 -10.45 -0.67 -23.62
C GLY A 296 -9.03 -1.19 -23.63
N LEU A 297 -8.84 -2.51 -23.81
CA LEU A 297 -7.52 -3.12 -23.97
C LEU A 297 -6.78 -2.54 -25.19
N GLU A 298 -7.47 -2.39 -26.33
CA GLU A 298 -6.95 -1.74 -27.52
C GLU A 298 -6.56 -0.28 -27.21
N LEU A 299 -7.44 0.50 -26.61
CA LEU A 299 -7.21 1.94 -26.37
C LEU A 299 -6.08 2.24 -25.38
N ASN A 300 -5.82 1.33 -24.43
CA ASN A 300 -4.71 1.46 -23.47
C ASN A 300 -3.37 0.99 -24.05
N THR A 301 -3.36 0.36 -25.23
CA THR A 301 -2.14 -0.05 -25.95
C THR A 301 -1.89 0.80 -27.18
N ASN A 302 -2.93 1.08 -27.98
CA ASN A 302 -2.92 1.88 -29.20
C ASN A 302 -4.19 2.73 -29.28
N PHE A 303 -4.10 4.01 -28.90
CA PHE A 303 -5.26 4.90 -28.92
C PHE A 303 -5.75 5.19 -30.36
N THR A 304 -7.05 4.99 -30.61
CA THR A 304 -7.74 5.50 -31.81
C THR A 304 -9.08 6.15 -31.46
N SER A 305 -9.36 7.32 -32.04
CA SER A 305 -10.62 8.05 -31.78
C SER A 305 -11.86 7.24 -32.19
N SER A 306 -11.75 6.40 -33.23
CA SER A 306 -12.84 5.53 -33.69
C SER A 306 -13.18 4.43 -32.68
N ALA A 307 -12.18 3.76 -32.11
CA ALA A 307 -12.38 2.76 -31.06
C ALA A 307 -12.99 3.38 -29.80
N ALA A 308 -12.51 4.57 -29.40
CA ALA A 308 -13.06 5.30 -28.25
C ALA A 308 -14.53 5.66 -28.46
N LEU A 309 -14.89 6.19 -29.64
CA LEU A 309 -16.28 6.51 -29.99
C LEU A 309 -17.18 5.27 -29.99
N LYS A 310 -16.71 4.13 -30.51
CA LYS A 310 -17.45 2.85 -30.45
C LYS A 310 -17.66 2.39 -29.02
N GLY A 311 -16.64 2.46 -28.17
CA GLY A 311 -16.71 2.07 -26.76
C GLY A 311 -17.75 2.88 -25.99
N TRP A 312 -17.73 4.21 -26.17
CA TRP A 312 -18.75 5.10 -25.63
C TRP A 312 -20.13 4.84 -26.22
N GLY A 313 -20.23 4.55 -27.52
CA GLY A 313 -21.48 4.19 -28.18
C GLY A 313 -22.16 2.97 -27.57
N TYR A 314 -21.42 1.88 -27.33
CA TYR A 314 -21.95 0.69 -26.65
C TYR A 314 -22.42 1.00 -25.23
N LEU A 315 -21.56 1.68 -24.46
CA LEU A 315 -21.83 1.99 -23.06
C LEU A 315 -23.05 2.91 -22.89
N LEU A 316 -23.06 4.05 -23.58
CA LEU A 316 -24.13 5.04 -23.49
C LEU A 316 -25.43 4.52 -24.09
N GLY A 317 -25.37 3.79 -25.22
CA GLY A 317 -26.53 3.17 -25.85
C GLY A 317 -27.24 2.20 -24.91
N ALA A 318 -26.50 1.26 -24.31
CA ALA A 318 -27.06 0.33 -23.33
C ALA A 318 -27.62 1.07 -22.09
N SER A 319 -26.92 2.10 -21.62
CA SER A 319 -27.35 2.90 -20.47
C SER A 319 -28.68 3.63 -20.74
N ILE A 320 -28.89 4.18 -21.94
CA ILE A 320 -30.14 4.82 -22.35
C ILE A 320 -31.29 3.80 -22.42
N VAL A 321 -31.04 2.63 -23.00
CA VAL A 321 -32.04 1.54 -23.08
C VAL A 321 -32.48 1.13 -21.68
N VAL A 322 -31.52 0.87 -20.78
CA VAL A 322 -31.81 0.53 -19.38
C VAL A 322 -32.52 1.67 -18.67
N ALA A 323 -32.20 2.93 -18.97
CA ALA A 323 -32.90 4.07 -18.41
C ALA A 323 -34.39 4.08 -18.79
N ILE A 324 -34.70 3.91 -20.08
CA ILE A 324 -36.07 3.87 -20.59
C ILE A 324 -36.84 2.69 -19.97
N ILE A 325 -36.25 1.49 -19.97
CA ILE A 325 -36.89 0.30 -19.39
C ILE A 325 -37.11 0.47 -17.88
N GLY A 326 -36.11 0.97 -17.14
CA GLY A 326 -36.22 1.25 -15.72
C GLY A 326 -37.33 2.25 -15.41
N TRP A 327 -37.46 3.31 -16.23
CA TRP A 327 -38.58 4.24 -16.14
C TRP A 327 -39.94 3.58 -16.41
N MET A 328 -40.04 2.72 -17.43
CA MET A 328 -41.26 1.96 -17.70
C MET A 328 -41.63 1.03 -16.54
N ILE A 329 -40.65 0.33 -15.95
CA ILE A 329 -40.85 -0.52 -14.77
C ILE A 329 -41.39 0.32 -13.61
N GLN A 330 -40.79 1.49 -13.33
CA GLN A 330 -41.29 2.36 -12.26
C GLN A 330 -42.67 2.96 -12.56
N ARG A 331 -42.96 3.28 -13.82
CA ARG A 331 -44.23 3.91 -14.20
C ARG A 331 -45.40 2.92 -14.17
N PHE A 332 -45.18 1.69 -14.61
CA PHE A 332 -46.26 0.72 -14.84
C PHE A 332 -46.20 -0.49 -13.89
N VAL A 333 -45.02 -1.08 -13.70
CA VAL A 333 -44.85 -2.33 -12.92
C VAL A 333 -44.83 -2.07 -11.41
N SER A 334 -44.17 -1.00 -10.97
CA SER A 334 -44.06 -0.64 -9.55
C SER A 334 -45.43 -0.42 -8.88
N PRO A 335 -46.35 0.41 -9.43
CA PRO A 335 -47.68 0.57 -8.85
C PRO A 335 -48.47 -0.75 -8.82
N TRP A 336 -48.36 -1.54 -9.88
CA TRP A 336 -49.01 -2.85 -9.98
C TRP A 336 -48.51 -3.84 -8.91
N LEU A 337 -47.18 -3.91 -8.70
CA LEU A 337 -46.57 -4.75 -7.66
C LEU A 337 -47.01 -4.32 -6.26
N HIS A 338 -47.01 -3.00 -6.00
CA HIS A 338 -47.44 -2.46 -4.72
C HIS A 338 -48.90 -2.80 -4.42
N MET A 339 -49.81 -2.64 -5.38
CA MET A 339 -51.23 -3.00 -5.24
C MET A 339 -51.42 -4.51 -5.02
N LYS A 340 -50.75 -5.36 -5.80
CA LYS A 340 -50.94 -6.82 -5.74
C LYS A 340 -50.37 -7.45 -4.47
N LEU A 341 -49.25 -6.93 -3.97
CA LEU A 341 -48.53 -7.49 -2.83
C LEU A 341 -48.87 -6.80 -1.50
N GLU A 342 -49.73 -5.79 -1.49
CA GLU A 342 -50.14 -5.07 -0.28
C GLU A 342 -50.69 -6.01 0.80
N LYS A 343 -51.59 -6.94 0.41
CA LYS A 343 -52.20 -7.95 1.30
C LYS A 343 -51.18 -8.98 1.82
N VAL A 344 -50.12 -9.25 1.06
CA VAL A 344 -49.06 -10.20 1.43
C VAL A 344 -48.00 -9.52 2.30
N SER A 345 -47.79 -8.21 2.11
CA SER A 345 -46.83 -7.39 2.84
C SER A 345 -47.24 -7.10 4.29
N SER A 346 -48.50 -7.33 4.68
CA SER A 346 -48.97 -7.16 6.06
C SER A 346 -48.59 -8.31 7.00
N ARG A 347 -48.15 -9.46 6.45
CA ARG A 347 -47.69 -10.62 7.24
C ARG A 347 -46.20 -10.47 7.59
N LYS A 348 -45.84 -10.60 8.87
CA LYS A 348 -44.47 -10.32 9.37
C LYS A 348 -43.34 -11.20 8.79
N ARG A 349 -43.64 -12.34 8.13
CA ARG A 349 -42.64 -13.33 7.67
C ARG A 349 -42.58 -13.54 6.15
N THR A 350 -43.50 -12.96 5.38
CA THR A 350 -43.59 -13.19 3.92
C THR A 350 -42.44 -12.56 3.12
N GLY A 351 -41.75 -11.56 3.68
CA GLY A 351 -40.57 -10.94 3.07
C GLY A 351 -39.27 -11.77 3.13
N LEU A 352 -39.28 -12.97 3.74
CA LEU A 352 -38.09 -13.82 3.85
C LEU A 352 -37.95 -14.82 2.70
N TRP A 353 -39.05 -15.18 2.03
CA TRP A 353 -39.05 -16.17 0.96
C TRP A 353 -38.37 -15.70 -0.32
N ILE A 354 -38.45 -14.39 -0.63
CA ILE A 354 -37.78 -13.84 -1.82
C ILE A 354 -36.26 -13.83 -1.65
N PRO A 355 -35.66 -13.36 -0.53
CA PRO A 355 -34.24 -13.55 -0.27
C PRO A 355 -33.78 -15.01 -0.37
N LEU A 356 -34.54 -15.96 0.19
CA LEU A 356 -34.24 -17.40 0.08
C LEU A 356 -34.30 -17.90 -1.38
N GLY A 357 -35.32 -17.47 -2.14
CA GLY A 357 -35.41 -17.75 -3.58
C GLY A 357 -34.28 -17.10 -4.38
N SER A 358 -33.84 -15.90 -4.01
CA SER A 358 -32.69 -15.22 -4.62
C SER A 358 -31.39 -15.97 -4.37
N VAL A 359 -31.19 -16.60 -3.21
CA VAL A 359 -30.05 -17.49 -2.96
C VAL A 359 -30.03 -18.63 -3.97
N ALA A 360 -31.17 -19.31 -4.15
CA ALA A 360 -31.29 -20.40 -5.13
C ALA A 360 -31.07 -19.90 -6.57
N LEU A 361 -31.63 -18.74 -6.94
CA LEU A 361 -31.42 -18.14 -8.26
C LEU A 361 -29.96 -17.77 -8.51
N ILE A 362 -29.29 -17.15 -7.53
CA ILE A 362 -27.87 -16.80 -7.62
C ILE A 362 -27.02 -18.07 -7.76
N ALA A 363 -27.34 -19.12 -7.01
CA ALA A 363 -26.66 -20.41 -7.13
C ALA A 363 -26.87 -21.03 -8.52
N ILE A 364 -28.07 -20.93 -9.10
CA ILE A 364 -28.35 -21.38 -10.47
C ILE A 364 -27.56 -20.54 -11.49
N VAL A 365 -27.55 -19.21 -11.37
CA VAL A 365 -26.79 -18.33 -12.28
C VAL A 365 -25.30 -18.61 -12.18
N ALA A 366 -24.76 -18.77 -10.98
CA ALA A 366 -23.37 -19.17 -10.77
C ALA A 366 -23.08 -20.55 -11.39
N PHE A 367 -23.97 -21.52 -11.19
CA PHE A 367 -23.85 -22.85 -11.82
C PHE A 367 -23.89 -22.77 -13.35
N LEU A 368 -24.76 -21.94 -13.94
CA LEU A 368 -24.82 -21.75 -15.39
C LEU A 368 -23.54 -21.10 -15.91
N LEU A 369 -23.06 -20.04 -15.26
CA LEU A 369 -21.85 -19.33 -15.67
C LEU A 369 -20.56 -20.12 -15.44
N ILE A 370 -20.51 -21.04 -14.47
CA ILE A 370 -19.30 -21.81 -14.15
C ILE A 370 -19.35 -23.21 -14.80
N GLY A 371 -20.51 -23.86 -14.80
CA GLY A 371 -20.70 -25.26 -15.18
C GLY A 371 -21.22 -25.50 -16.59
N THR A 372 -21.43 -24.47 -17.42
CA THR A 372 -21.92 -24.61 -18.80
C THR A 372 -21.13 -23.73 -19.79
N SER A 373 -21.43 -23.84 -21.08
CA SER A 373 -20.84 -22.97 -22.13
C SER A 373 -21.25 -21.51 -22.02
N ALA A 374 -22.18 -21.13 -21.12
CA ALA A 374 -22.60 -19.74 -20.92
C ALA A 374 -21.46 -18.80 -20.47
N LYS A 375 -20.33 -19.34 -19.99
CA LYS A 375 -19.12 -18.57 -19.67
C LYS A 375 -18.53 -17.83 -20.87
N SER A 376 -18.70 -18.35 -22.09
CA SER A 376 -18.15 -17.76 -23.33
C SER A 376 -18.81 -16.43 -23.72
N ILE A 377 -19.82 -15.99 -22.97
CA ILE A 377 -20.43 -14.67 -23.09
C ILE A 377 -19.51 -13.59 -22.49
N LEU A 378 -18.62 -13.98 -21.56
CA LEU A 378 -17.65 -13.09 -20.93
C LEU A 378 -16.36 -13.04 -21.75
N PRO A 379 -15.61 -11.92 -21.71
CA PRO A 379 -14.28 -11.87 -22.31
C PRO A 379 -13.28 -12.78 -21.59
N ASP A 380 -12.25 -13.24 -22.30
CA ASP A 380 -11.29 -14.27 -21.85
C ASP A 380 -10.65 -13.97 -20.49
N ASN A 381 -10.29 -12.70 -20.23
CA ASN A 381 -9.70 -12.25 -18.96
C ASN A 381 -10.67 -12.34 -17.76
N MET A 382 -11.98 -12.38 -18.02
CA MET A 382 -13.02 -12.56 -17.02
C MET A 382 -13.41 -14.02 -16.85
N GLU A 383 -13.46 -14.78 -17.95
CA GLU A 383 -13.68 -16.23 -17.92
C GLU A 383 -12.63 -16.91 -17.03
N THR A 384 -11.35 -16.64 -17.31
CA THR A 384 -10.22 -17.14 -16.51
C THR A 384 -10.30 -16.75 -15.03
N ARG A 385 -10.86 -15.58 -14.68
CA ARG A 385 -11.02 -15.16 -13.28
C ARG A 385 -12.12 -15.93 -12.55
N LEU A 386 -13.23 -16.22 -13.23
CA LEU A 386 -14.39 -16.94 -12.70
C LEU A 386 -14.13 -18.43 -12.53
N GLU A 387 -13.51 -19.07 -13.52
CA GLU A 387 -13.12 -20.49 -13.44
C GLU A 387 -12.21 -20.77 -12.26
N ASN A 388 -11.37 -19.79 -11.95
CA ASN A 388 -10.39 -19.93 -10.90
C ASN A 388 -10.92 -19.55 -9.51
N ILE A 389 -12.19 -19.15 -9.31
CA ILE A 389 -12.71 -18.88 -7.95
C ILE A 389 -12.81 -20.21 -7.16
N ASN A 390 -11.73 -20.58 -6.48
CA ASN A 390 -11.65 -21.78 -5.64
C ASN A 390 -10.91 -21.47 -4.31
N PHE A 391 -10.96 -22.39 -3.34
CA PHE A 391 -10.28 -22.23 -2.05
C PHE A 391 -8.79 -22.58 -2.08
N GLN A 392 -8.31 -23.13 -3.20
CA GLN A 392 -6.91 -23.52 -3.43
C GLN A 392 -6.14 -22.43 -4.19
N GLN A 393 -6.69 -21.23 -4.35
CA GLN A 393 -5.99 -20.14 -5.03
C GLN A 393 -4.89 -19.55 -4.16
N HIS A 394 -3.75 -19.22 -4.78
CA HIS A 394 -2.65 -18.47 -4.17
C HIS A 394 -3.14 -17.31 -3.29
N SER A 395 -3.98 -16.41 -3.83
CA SER A 395 -4.45 -15.23 -3.07
C SER A 395 -5.35 -15.55 -1.85
N VAL A 396 -6.02 -16.70 -1.83
CA VAL A 396 -6.86 -17.13 -0.68
C VAL A 396 -5.98 -17.79 0.38
N LEU A 397 -5.08 -18.68 -0.05
CA LEU A 397 -4.13 -19.35 0.83
C LEU A 397 -3.19 -18.36 1.52
N GLU A 398 -2.68 -17.37 0.77
CA GLU A 398 -1.86 -16.27 1.32
C GLU A 398 -2.61 -15.47 2.39
N ARG A 399 -3.88 -15.13 2.18
CA ARG A 399 -4.69 -14.43 3.19
C ARG A 399 -4.86 -15.25 4.47
N ILE A 400 -5.09 -16.56 4.34
CA ILE A 400 -5.17 -17.46 5.51
C ILE A 400 -3.84 -17.46 6.26
N THR A 401 -2.72 -17.49 5.55
CA THR A 401 -1.39 -17.36 6.12
C THR A 401 -1.22 -16.04 6.86
N PHE A 402 -1.56 -14.91 6.23
CA PHE A 402 -1.49 -13.59 6.87
C PHE A 402 -2.36 -13.51 8.12
N TYR A 403 -3.54 -14.14 8.13
CA TYR A 403 -4.41 -14.17 9.29
C TYR A 403 -3.79 -14.96 10.45
N LYS A 404 -3.14 -16.10 10.16
CA LYS A 404 -2.44 -16.88 11.19
C LYS A 404 -1.27 -16.09 11.78
N ASP A 405 -0.51 -15.41 10.94
CA ASP A 405 0.65 -14.62 11.39
C ASP A 405 0.21 -13.35 12.13
N ALA A 406 -0.87 -12.69 11.68
CA ALA A 406 -1.50 -11.59 12.39
C ALA A 406 -1.98 -11.98 13.79
N LEU A 407 -2.50 -13.20 13.99
CA LEU A 407 -2.89 -13.69 15.32
C LEU A 407 -1.69 -13.89 16.26
N LYS A 408 -0.48 -14.15 15.73
CA LYS A 408 0.76 -14.14 16.54
C LYS A 408 1.03 -12.73 17.07
N VAL A 409 0.88 -11.69 16.24
CA VAL A 409 1.01 -10.29 16.67
C VAL A 409 0.00 -9.96 17.77
N VAL A 410 -1.27 -10.37 17.60
CA VAL A 410 -2.30 -10.14 18.62
C VAL A 410 -1.96 -10.82 19.95
N LYS A 411 -1.30 -11.98 19.92
CA LYS A 411 -0.87 -12.70 21.12
C LYS A 411 0.21 -11.94 21.89
N ASP A 412 1.14 -11.29 21.18
CA ASP A 412 2.25 -10.55 21.79
C ASP A 412 1.86 -9.12 22.19
N TYR A 413 0.89 -8.53 21.50
CA TYR A 413 0.35 -7.18 21.76
C TYR A 413 -1.15 -7.16 22.09
N PRO A 414 -1.64 -7.90 23.10
CA PRO A 414 -3.07 -8.19 23.25
C PRO A 414 -3.93 -7.01 23.74
N ILE A 415 -3.38 -6.14 24.60
CA ILE A 415 -4.18 -5.13 25.32
C ILE A 415 -4.38 -3.86 24.49
N LEU A 416 -3.28 -3.20 24.14
CA LEU A 416 -3.24 -1.91 23.44
C LEU A 416 -2.82 -2.03 21.97
N GLY A 417 -2.50 -3.24 21.50
CA GLY A 417 -2.02 -3.46 20.14
C GLY A 417 -0.56 -3.04 19.96
N ALA A 418 -0.09 -3.12 18.73
CA ALA A 418 1.26 -2.74 18.31
C ALA A 418 1.35 -1.29 17.78
N GLY A 419 0.29 -0.50 17.92
CA GLY A 419 0.17 0.82 17.32
C GLY A 419 -0.40 0.79 15.90
N GLY A 420 -0.93 1.92 15.44
CA GLY A 420 -1.44 2.06 14.07
C GLY A 420 -0.35 1.76 13.03
N GLY A 421 -0.64 0.96 12.00
CA GLY A 421 0.37 0.49 11.06
C GLY A 421 1.30 -0.61 11.59
N GLY A 422 1.08 -1.12 12.82
CA GLY A 422 1.95 -2.13 13.44
C GLY A 422 2.17 -3.39 12.60
N TRP A 423 1.17 -3.84 11.83
CA TRP A 423 1.35 -4.95 10.88
C TRP A 423 2.41 -4.66 9.81
N ALA A 424 2.41 -3.46 9.23
CA ALA A 424 3.35 -3.09 8.18
C ALA A 424 4.81 -3.07 8.68
N SER A 425 5.02 -2.82 9.96
CA SER A 425 6.33 -2.85 10.63
C SER A 425 6.73 -4.23 11.12
N LEU A 426 5.77 -5.09 11.50
CA LEU A 426 6.05 -6.37 12.17
C LEU A 426 5.94 -7.60 11.27
N TYR A 427 5.32 -7.52 10.09
CA TYR A 427 5.01 -8.73 9.33
C TYR A 427 6.26 -9.58 9.03
N GLU A 428 7.42 -8.97 8.78
CA GLU A 428 8.66 -9.72 8.49
C GLU A 428 9.18 -10.54 9.68
N HIS A 429 8.87 -10.10 10.91
CA HIS A 429 9.21 -10.81 12.14
C HIS A 429 8.31 -12.05 12.32
N TYR A 430 7.03 -11.95 11.96
CA TYR A 430 6.03 -12.99 12.22
C TYR A 430 5.72 -13.92 11.05
N GLN A 431 6.07 -13.52 9.82
CA GLN A 431 5.77 -14.27 8.61
C GLN A 431 6.34 -15.69 8.70
N ASN A 432 5.57 -16.66 8.21
CA ASN A 432 5.98 -18.07 8.14
C ASN A 432 6.65 -18.46 6.82
N ASN A 433 6.66 -17.57 5.83
CA ASN A 433 7.32 -17.75 4.53
C ASN A 433 7.66 -16.35 3.96
N PRO A 434 8.54 -16.22 2.95
CA PRO A 434 9.04 -14.93 2.44
C PRO A 434 8.01 -14.10 1.65
N TYR A 435 6.73 -14.12 2.01
CA TYR A 435 5.72 -13.29 1.35
C TYR A 435 6.00 -11.80 1.58
N THR A 436 5.38 -10.93 0.78
CA THR A 436 5.45 -9.48 1.00
C THR A 436 4.04 -8.91 1.04
N SER A 437 3.56 -8.57 2.23
CA SER A 437 2.26 -7.91 2.41
C SER A 437 2.24 -6.99 3.62
N ARG A 438 2.24 -5.69 3.37
CA ARG A 438 2.08 -4.64 4.40
C ARG A 438 0.65 -4.45 4.87
N GLN A 439 -0.29 -5.30 4.44
CA GLN A 439 -1.70 -5.27 4.84
C GLN A 439 -2.17 -6.68 5.18
N VAL A 440 -3.05 -6.81 6.18
CA VAL A 440 -3.56 -8.13 6.59
C VAL A 440 -4.59 -8.66 5.58
N HIS A 441 -5.19 -7.80 4.76
CA HIS A 441 -6.39 -8.09 3.95
C HIS A 441 -7.59 -8.56 4.80
N ASN A 442 -7.70 -8.01 6.01
CA ASN A 442 -8.88 -8.09 6.85
C ASN A 442 -8.85 -6.88 7.78
N PHE A 443 -9.73 -5.91 7.55
CA PHE A 443 -9.74 -4.68 8.31
C PHE A 443 -9.93 -4.91 9.81
N PHE A 444 -10.78 -5.85 10.22
CA PHE A 444 -11.06 -6.09 11.62
C PHE A 444 -9.87 -6.69 12.35
N LEU A 445 -9.17 -7.62 11.71
CA LEU A 445 -7.94 -8.19 12.26
C LEU A 445 -6.81 -7.16 12.28
N GLN A 446 -6.70 -6.34 11.25
CA GLN A 446 -5.75 -5.22 11.23
C GLN A 446 -6.03 -4.20 12.34
N PHE A 447 -7.29 -3.80 12.53
CA PHE A 447 -7.69 -2.91 13.62
C PHE A 447 -7.39 -3.53 14.99
N LEU A 448 -7.62 -4.84 15.16
CA LEU A 448 -7.27 -5.56 16.39
C LEU A 448 -5.77 -5.54 16.68
N ILE A 449 -4.92 -5.72 15.67
CA ILE A 449 -3.46 -5.59 15.82
C ILE A 449 -3.07 -4.17 16.24
N GLU A 450 -3.73 -3.15 15.67
CA GLU A 450 -3.33 -1.76 15.85
C GLU A 450 -3.70 -1.17 17.22
N VAL A 451 -4.84 -1.58 17.81
CA VAL A 451 -5.34 -1.01 19.08
C VAL A 451 -5.61 -2.04 20.18
N GLY A 452 -5.34 -3.32 19.92
CA GLY A 452 -5.55 -4.42 20.86
C GLY A 452 -7.02 -4.66 21.19
N ILE A 453 -7.26 -5.60 22.11
CA ILE A 453 -8.62 -6.02 22.44
C ILE A 453 -9.45 -4.89 23.05
N VAL A 454 -8.83 -3.97 23.80
CA VAL A 454 -9.54 -2.84 24.43
C VAL A 454 -10.09 -1.92 23.37
N GLY A 455 -9.23 -1.47 22.43
CA GLY A 455 -9.67 -0.61 21.35
C GLY A 455 -10.64 -1.31 20.38
N PHE A 456 -10.39 -2.60 20.11
CA PHE A 456 -11.27 -3.41 19.27
C PHE A 456 -12.68 -3.54 19.87
N LEU A 457 -12.81 -3.79 21.18
CA LEU A 457 -14.11 -3.87 21.84
C LEU A 457 -14.85 -2.53 21.83
N ILE A 458 -14.14 -1.40 21.97
CA ILE A 458 -14.73 -0.06 21.86
C ILE A 458 -15.28 0.15 20.45
N PHE A 459 -14.48 -0.13 19.42
CA PHE A 459 -14.89 -0.01 18.02
C PHE A 459 -16.08 -0.92 17.68
N MET A 460 -16.00 -2.20 18.04
CA MET A 460 -17.08 -3.16 17.81
C MET A 460 -18.35 -2.78 18.55
N SER A 461 -18.25 -2.34 19.81
CA SER A 461 -19.42 -1.86 20.57
C SER A 461 -20.05 -0.64 19.92
N PHE A 462 -19.24 0.30 19.42
CA PHE A 462 -19.72 1.49 18.72
C PHE A 462 -20.52 1.13 17.46
N ILE A 463 -19.95 0.32 16.55
CA ILE A 463 -20.63 -0.03 15.31
C ILE A 463 -21.85 -0.93 15.58
N LEU A 464 -21.71 -1.98 16.39
CA LEU A 464 -22.78 -2.95 16.63
C LEU A 464 -23.96 -2.31 17.35
N TYR A 465 -23.71 -1.35 18.25
CA TYR A 465 -24.78 -0.59 18.89
C TYR A 465 -25.60 0.23 17.89
N ILE A 466 -24.95 0.94 16.96
CA ILE A 466 -25.64 1.71 15.91
C ILE A 466 -26.47 0.78 15.04
N PHE A 467 -25.89 -0.32 14.55
CA PHE A 467 -26.60 -1.32 13.75
C PHE A 467 -27.79 -1.90 14.52
N TYR A 468 -27.60 -2.35 15.76
CA TYR A 468 -28.67 -2.89 16.59
C TYR A 468 -29.84 -1.91 16.76
N LYS A 469 -29.54 -0.65 17.12
CA LYS A 469 -30.55 0.37 17.38
C LYS A 469 -31.26 0.81 16.11
N TYR A 470 -30.53 0.92 14.99
CA TYR A 470 -31.09 1.20 13.68
C TYR A 470 -32.03 0.06 13.23
N ILE A 471 -31.56 -1.19 13.25
CA ILE A 471 -32.33 -2.37 12.84
C ILE A 471 -33.58 -2.53 13.73
N ARG A 472 -33.44 -2.35 15.05
CA ARG A 472 -34.58 -2.41 15.98
C ARG A 472 -35.64 -1.35 15.66
N GLY A 473 -35.23 -0.13 15.32
CA GLY A 473 -36.13 0.93 14.89
C GLY A 473 -36.81 0.60 13.56
N TYR A 474 -36.04 0.08 12.61
CA TYR A 474 -36.48 -0.31 11.29
C TYR A 474 -37.59 -1.38 11.33
N VAL A 475 -37.46 -2.38 12.21
CA VAL A 475 -38.44 -3.49 12.33
C VAL A 475 -39.76 -3.05 13.00
N LYS A 476 -39.74 -2.00 13.83
CA LYS A 476 -40.91 -1.58 14.62
C LYS A 476 -41.81 -0.54 13.94
N ARG A 477 -41.26 0.31 13.06
CA ARG A 477 -42.02 1.40 12.41
C ARG A 477 -42.63 0.95 11.09
N ASP A 478 -43.62 1.68 10.59
CA ASP A 478 -44.06 1.49 9.21
C ASP A 478 -42.91 1.92 8.27
N LYS A 479 -42.55 1.06 7.32
CA LYS A 479 -41.33 1.21 6.50
C LYS A 479 -41.36 2.47 5.60
N ASN A 480 -42.51 3.15 5.51
CA ASN A 480 -42.69 4.37 4.73
C ASN A 480 -42.17 5.64 5.46
N GLU A 481 -41.85 5.59 6.76
CA GLU A 481 -41.42 6.79 7.53
C GLU A 481 -39.89 6.94 7.68
N PHE A 482 -39.10 5.91 7.35
CA PHE A 482 -37.63 5.86 7.56
C PHE A 482 -36.78 6.28 6.35
N GLU A 483 -37.40 7.09 5.49
CA GLU A 483 -37.03 7.42 4.12
C GLU A 483 -35.55 7.78 3.86
N ASN A 484 -34.75 8.14 4.88
CA ASN A 484 -33.36 8.57 4.71
C ASN A 484 -32.30 7.64 5.34
N GLY A 485 -32.66 6.70 6.22
CA GLY A 485 -31.68 5.86 6.93
C GLY A 485 -31.09 4.72 6.09
N PHE A 486 -31.86 4.19 5.15
CA PHE A 486 -31.49 2.98 4.40
C PHE A 486 -30.36 3.24 3.39
N PHE A 487 -30.29 4.44 2.81
CA PHE A 487 -29.15 4.89 2.00
C PHE A 487 -27.82 4.68 2.73
N TYR A 488 -27.78 5.08 4.01
CA TYR A 488 -26.60 4.99 4.85
C TYR A 488 -26.29 3.56 5.30
N LEU A 489 -27.32 2.74 5.55
CA LEU A 489 -27.14 1.31 5.81
C LEU A 489 -26.46 0.62 4.63
N ILE A 490 -26.89 0.89 3.39
CA ILE A 490 -26.29 0.28 2.19
C ILE A 490 -24.79 0.56 2.16
N ILE A 491 -24.39 1.83 2.27
CA ILE A 491 -22.97 2.23 2.21
C ILE A 491 -22.16 1.55 3.33
N ALA A 492 -22.61 1.66 4.58
CA ALA A 492 -21.87 1.10 5.71
C ALA A 492 -21.78 -0.43 5.64
N LEU A 493 -22.89 -1.11 5.35
CA LEU A 493 -22.93 -2.57 5.29
C LEU A 493 -22.10 -3.12 4.13
N SER A 494 -22.24 -2.57 2.92
CA SER A 494 -21.50 -3.03 1.73
C SER A 494 -19.99 -2.94 1.94
N ILE A 495 -19.50 -1.80 2.42
CA ILE A 495 -18.06 -1.59 2.62
C ILE A 495 -17.53 -2.47 3.76
N LEU A 496 -18.21 -2.51 4.91
CA LEU A 496 -17.76 -3.30 6.07
C LEU A 496 -17.75 -4.81 5.79
N VAL A 497 -18.74 -5.33 5.07
CA VAL A 497 -18.75 -6.76 4.68
C VAL A 497 -17.60 -7.06 3.72
N HIS A 498 -17.29 -6.18 2.78
CA HIS A 498 -16.12 -6.37 1.91
C HIS A 498 -14.79 -6.25 2.64
N SER A 499 -14.73 -5.41 3.68
CA SER A 499 -13.56 -5.27 4.54
C SER A 499 -13.27 -6.49 5.44
N LEU A 500 -14.14 -7.52 5.45
CA LEU A 500 -13.81 -8.83 6.05
C LEU A 500 -12.75 -9.59 5.25
N LEU A 501 -12.71 -9.38 3.93
CA LEU A 501 -11.80 -10.07 3.00
C LEU A 501 -10.71 -9.16 2.44
N ASP A 502 -10.71 -7.86 2.77
CA ASP A 502 -9.73 -6.92 2.24
C ASP A 502 -9.48 -5.71 3.14
N PHE A 503 -8.43 -4.94 2.81
CA PHE A 503 -7.98 -3.77 3.57
C PHE A 503 -8.58 -2.44 3.07
N ASN A 504 -9.83 -2.43 2.56
CA ASN A 504 -10.45 -1.24 1.94
C ASN A 504 -10.34 0.04 2.78
N MET A 505 -10.34 -0.08 4.11
CA MET A 505 -10.28 1.03 5.06
C MET A 505 -8.91 1.71 5.15
N SER A 506 -7.85 1.13 4.57
CA SER A 506 -6.56 1.82 4.40
C SER A 506 -6.66 2.96 3.37
N TYR A 507 -7.74 3.00 2.58
CA TYR A 507 -8.14 4.17 1.80
C TYR A 507 -9.10 5.00 2.64
N ALA A 508 -8.61 6.10 3.23
CA ALA A 508 -9.38 6.80 4.24
C ALA A 508 -10.72 7.36 3.72
N PHE A 509 -10.87 7.59 2.42
CA PHE A 509 -12.15 7.93 1.80
C PHE A 509 -13.23 6.85 2.01
N MET A 510 -12.88 5.56 1.96
CA MET A 510 -13.81 4.48 2.26
C MET A 510 -14.28 4.53 3.71
N GLY A 511 -13.36 4.82 4.64
CA GLY A 511 -13.72 5.03 6.03
C GLY A 511 -14.61 6.26 6.24
N ILE A 512 -14.32 7.38 5.56
CA ILE A 512 -15.19 8.58 5.57
C ILE A 512 -16.62 8.20 5.16
N LEU A 513 -16.80 7.42 4.09
CA LEU A 513 -18.12 6.94 3.66
C LEU A 513 -18.80 6.04 4.68
N VAL A 514 -18.05 5.13 5.32
CA VAL A 514 -18.58 4.27 6.41
C VAL A 514 -19.04 5.12 7.58
N PHE A 515 -18.24 6.09 8.04
CA PHE A 515 -18.59 6.93 9.19
C PHE A 515 -19.74 7.90 8.89
N ILE A 516 -19.87 8.39 7.65
CA ILE A 516 -21.07 9.08 7.17
C ILE A 516 -22.28 8.13 7.22
N GLY A 517 -22.11 6.88 6.80
CA GLY A 517 -23.13 5.84 6.89
C GLY A 517 -23.58 5.56 8.33
N LEU A 518 -22.63 5.39 9.24
CA LEU A 518 -22.90 5.19 10.66
C LEU A 518 -23.60 6.41 11.27
N ALA A 519 -23.17 7.64 10.94
CA ALA A 519 -23.77 8.88 11.43
C ALA A 519 -25.21 9.06 10.93
N GLY A 520 -25.44 8.77 9.65
CA GLY A 520 -26.77 8.80 9.05
C GLY A 520 -27.71 7.81 9.71
N MET A 521 -27.28 6.56 9.95
CA MET A 521 -28.06 5.58 10.72
C MET A 521 -28.32 6.04 12.16
N ALA A 522 -27.31 6.56 12.85
CA ALA A 522 -27.42 7.04 14.22
C ALA A 522 -28.37 8.24 14.36
N SER A 523 -28.46 9.10 13.34
CA SER A 523 -29.36 10.26 13.34
C SER A 523 -30.85 9.89 13.32
N VAL A 524 -31.19 8.69 12.84
CA VAL A 524 -32.59 8.23 12.70
C VAL A 524 -32.94 7.00 13.54
N MET A 525 -31.98 6.42 14.28
CA MET A 525 -32.19 5.18 15.03
C MET A 525 -33.28 5.29 16.11
N ASP A 526 -33.76 4.13 16.61
CA ASP A 526 -34.70 4.08 17.76
C ASP A 526 -34.01 4.62 19.02
N SER A 527 -34.15 5.90 19.33
CA SER A 527 -33.50 6.56 20.47
C SER A 527 -34.46 6.70 21.65
N LYS A 528 -33.95 6.51 22.87
CA LYS A 528 -34.70 6.73 24.11
C LYS A 528 -34.03 7.82 24.94
N PRO A 529 -34.78 8.55 25.79
CA PRO A 529 -34.19 9.44 26.78
C PRO A 529 -33.19 8.69 27.68
N LEU A 530 -32.12 9.37 28.08
CA LEU A 530 -31.15 8.83 29.02
C LEU A 530 -31.76 8.66 30.40
N ARG A 531 -31.40 7.55 31.09
CA ARG A 531 -31.88 7.27 32.45
C ARG A 531 -31.45 8.32 33.48
N LYS A 532 -30.28 8.93 33.27
CA LYS A 532 -29.70 9.96 34.14
C LYS A 532 -29.60 11.25 33.32
N ASN A 533 -29.91 12.39 33.93
CA ASN A 533 -29.80 13.69 33.28
C ASN A 533 -28.34 14.14 33.23
N TRP A 534 -27.69 13.94 32.08
CA TRP A 534 -26.31 14.37 31.82
C TRP A 534 -26.24 15.74 31.14
N ASN A 535 -27.39 16.34 30.81
CA ASN A 535 -27.48 17.64 30.15
C ASN A 535 -27.33 18.83 31.11
N LYS A 536 -26.64 18.64 32.24
CA LYS A 536 -26.32 19.74 33.17
C LYS A 536 -25.33 20.69 32.49
N ALA A 537 -25.50 21.99 32.69
CA ALA A 537 -24.67 23.03 32.04
C ALA A 537 -23.16 22.75 32.18
N GLY A 538 -22.68 22.42 33.39
CA GLY A 538 -21.27 22.10 33.64
C GLY A 538 -20.74 20.91 32.83
N ILE A 539 -21.51 19.82 32.73
CA ILE A 539 -21.10 18.63 31.95
C ILE A 539 -21.07 18.96 30.45
N ARG A 540 -22.10 19.65 29.96
CA ARG A 540 -22.19 20.07 28.56
C ARG A 540 -21.05 21.00 28.16
N PHE A 541 -20.79 22.04 28.96
CA PHE A 541 -19.70 22.98 28.68
C PHE A 541 -18.33 22.33 28.85
N GLY A 542 -18.14 21.46 29.85
CA GLY A 542 -16.91 20.69 30.02
C GLY A 542 -16.57 19.86 28.79
N TYR A 543 -17.55 19.16 28.22
CA TYR A 543 -17.33 18.41 26.99
C TYR A 543 -17.09 19.28 25.76
N LEU A 544 -17.87 20.35 25.58
CA LEU A 544 -17.64 21.25 24.45
C LEU A 544 -16.23 21.85 24.54
N ALA A 545 -15.77 22.17 25.75
CA ALA A 545 -14.40 22.61 25.98
C ALA A 545 -13.38 21.51 25.60
N VAL A 546 -13.54 20.27 26.06
CA VAL A 546 -12.64 19.16 25.70
C VAL A 546 -12.61 18.92 24.19
N LEU A 547 -13.78 18.89 23.54
CA LEU A 547 -13.90 18.71 22.09
C LEU A 547 -13.23 19.87 21.34
N SER A 548 -13.52 21.12 21.71
CA SER A 548 -12.94 22.29 21.06
C SER A 548 -11.43 22.39 21.29
N LEU A 549 -10.94 22.16 22.50
CA LEU A 549 -9.51 22.19 22.82
C LEU A 549 -8.75 21.06 22.11
N GLY A 550 -9.30 19.83 22.12
CA GLY A 550 -8.74 18.71 21.37
C GLY A 550 -8.71 18.96 19.87
N THR A 551 -9.77 19.59 19.32
CA THR A 551 -9.83 19.96 17.91
C THR A 551 -8.84 21.08 17.55
N LEU A 552 -8.67 22.08 18.42
CA LEU A 552 -7.66 23.13 18.24
C LEU A 552 -6.23 22.56 18.30
N PHE A 553 -5.99 21.62 19.21
CA PHE A 553 -4.72 20.90 19.27
C PHE A 553 -4.48 20.10 17.99
N LEU A 554 -5.50 19.41 17.46
CA LEU A 554 -5.42 18.71 16.19
C LEU A 554 -5.15 19.66 15.01
N VAL A 555 -5.76 20.84 14.98
CA VAL A 555 -5.46 21.87 13.96
C VAL A 555 -3.99 22.28 14.01
N PHE A 556 -3.47 22.59 15.20
CA PHE A 556 -2.05 22.92 15.39
C PHE A 556 -1.13 21.78 14.93
N LEU A 557 -1.45 20.55 15.35
CA LEU A 557 -0.68 19.36 15.01
C LEU A 557 -0.69 19.09 13.50
N SER A 558 -1.85 19.18 12.84
CA SER A 558 -1.97 19.02 11.39
C SER A 558 -1.16 20.07 10.64
N ILE A 559 -1.18 21.34 11.05
CA ILE A 559 -0.37 22.40 10.42
C ILE A 559 1.13 22.09 10.55
N SER A 560 1.57 21.66 11.73
CA SER A 560 2.97 21.28 11.97
C SER A 560 3.39 20.09 11.08
N TYR A 561 2.56 19.05 11.00
CA TYR A 561 2.82 17.85 10.20
C TYR A 561 2.75 18.12 8.68
N ILE A 562 1.85 18.98 8.21
CA ILE A 562 1.83 19.45 6.82
C ILE A 562 3.13 20.19 6.50
N GLY A 563 3.58 21.09 7.38
CA GLY A 563 4.85 21.80 7.23
C GLY A 563 6.03 20.82 7.15
N SER A 564 6.08 19.84 8.06
CA SER A 564 7.12 18.80 8.07
C SER A 564 7.12 17.93 6.82
N SER A 565 5.94 17.53 6.33
CA SER A 565 5.81 16.72 5.11
C SER A 565 6.23 17.50 3.86
N ASN A 566 5.90 18.80 3.79
CA ASN A 566 6.39 19.67 2.72
C ASN A 566 7.93 19.76 2.70
N SER A 567 8.57 19.92 3.86
CA SER A 567 10.04 19.96 3.96
C SER A 567 10.65 18.61 3.55
N ALA A 568 10.06 17.48 3.97
CA ALA A 568 10.55 16.15 3.58
C ALA A 568 10.45 15.92 2.06
N LEU A 569 9.31 16.29 1.44
CA LEU A 569 9.13 16.21 -0.01
C LEU A 569 10.07 17.15 -0.77
N LYS A 570 10.34 18.34 -0.23
CA LYS A 570 11.33 19.27 -0.80
C LYS A 570 12.73 18.65 -0.82
N ALA A 571 13.16 17.99 0.27
CA ALA A 571 14.43 17.28 0.30
C ALA A 571 14.50 16.17 -0.75
N LYS A 572 13.42 15.37 -0.87
CA LYS A 572 13.31 14.30 -1.86
C LYS A 572 13.39 14.83 -3.30
N GLN A 573 12.76 15.97 -3.59
CA GLN A 573 12.82 16.62 -4.90
C GLN A 573 14.19 17.22 -5.20
N LEU A 574 14.82 17.89 -4.23
CA LEU A 574 16.15 18.50 -4.43
C LEU A 574 17.21 17.47 -4.80
N ARG A 575 17.09 16.22 -4.30
CA ARG A 575 18.01 15.12 -4.61
C ARG A 575 18.17 14.85 -6.11
N SER A 576 17.15 15.15 -6.94
CA SER A 576 17.23 14.87 -8.37
C SER A 576 18.03 15.91 -9.18
N TYR A 577 18.38 17.06 -8.60
CA TYR A 577 19.08 18.13 -9.33
C TYR A 577 20.09 18.96 -8.52
N SER A 578 20.14 18.85 -7.19
CA SER A 578 21.13 19.54 -6.34
C SER A 578 22.10 18.55 -5.71
N THR A 579 23.37 18.92 -5.71
CA THR A 579 24.48 18.20 -5.05
C THR A 579 25.01 18.95 -3.82
N SER A 580 24.42 20.11 -3.48
CA SER A 580 24.86 20.95 -2.37
C SER A 580 24.42 20.35 -1.03
N TYR A 581 25.39 20.05 -0.15
CA TYR A 581 25.12 19.50 1.18
C TYR A 581 24.14 20.38 1.98
N GLU A 582 24.37 21.69 2.04
CA GLU A 582 23.53 22.61 2.82
C GLU A 582 22.10 22.71 2.28
N GLU A 583 21.94 22.72 0.96
CA GLU A 583 20.60 22.78 0.35
C GLU A 583 19.79 21.51 0.62
N LEU A 584 20.45 20.34 0.63
CA LEU A 584 19.82 19.05 0.91
C LEU A 584 19.56 18.87 2.41
N ARG A 585 20.47 19.32 3.27
CA ARG A 585 20.39 19.19 4.73
C ARG A 585 19.30 20.05 5.35
N ALA A 586 19.18 21.32 4.94
CA ALA A 586 18.25 22.28 5.55
C ALA A 586 16.80 21.77 5.67
N PRO A 587 16.15 21.25 4.59
CA PRO A 587 14.78 20.73 4.70
C PRO A 587 14.68 19.45 5.55
N LEU A 588 15.73 18.62 5.61
CA LEU A 588 15.76 17.41 6.44
C LEU A 588 15.77 17.75 7.93
N ILE A 589 16.60 18.71 8.32
CA ILE A 589 16.65 19.22 9.70
C ILE A 589 15.30 19.85 10.08
N GLU A 590 14.67 20.61 9.19
CA GLU A 590 13.35 21.18 9.46
C GLU A 590 12.29 20.09 9.72
N THR A 591 12.33 19.00 8.95
CA THR A 591 11.47 17.83 9.19
C THR A 591 11.75 17.21 10.55
N LEU A 592 13.02 16.94 10.87
CA LEU A 592 13.41 16.23 12.09
C LEU A 592 13.24 17.08 13.36
N ASN A 593 13.23 18.40 13.27
CA ASN A 593 12.86 19.27 14.38
C ASN A 593 11.39 19.15 14.78
N LYS A 594 10.50 18.84 13.82
CA LYS A 594 9.06 18.65 14.05
C LYS A 594 8.71 17.19 14.30
N ARG A 595 9.42 16.25 13.64
CA ARG A 595 9.21 14.80 13.71
C ARG A 595 10.57 14.10 13.90
N PRO A 596 11.09 14.03 15.15
CA PRO A 596 12.45 13.55 15.43
C PRO A 596 12.77 12.13 14.96
N SER A 597 11.75 11.28 14.84
CA SER A 597 11.82 9.88 14.40
C SER A 597 11.32 9.67 12.96
N HIS A 598 11.28 10.71 12.11
CA HIS A 598 10.85 10.56 10.72
C HIS A 598 11.83 9.67 9.91
N PRO A 599 11.44 8.44 9.50
CA PRO A 599 12.40 7.44 9.03
C PRO A 599 13.13 7.87 7.75
N GLU A 600 12.38 8.28 6.72
CA GLU A 600 12.97 8.64 5.42
C GLU A 600 13.94 9.83 5.52
N SER A 601 13.61 10.84 6.35
CA SER A 601 14.50 12.00 6.53
C SER A 601 15.72 11.66 7.37
N THR A 602 15.59 10.79 8.37
CA THR A 602 16.74 10.29 9.13
C THR A 602 17.68 9.50 8.25
N ILE A 603 17.16 8.56 7.45
CA ILE A 603 17.95 7.77 6.51
C ILE A 603 18.70 8.69 5.57
N TYR A 604 18.01 9.68 4.99
CA TYR A 604 18.64 10.58 4.04
C TYR A 604 19.69 11.50 4.68
N LEU A 605 19.39 12.10 5.83
CA LEU A 605 20.35 12.96 6.52
C LEU A 605 21.59 12.17 6.94
N SER A 606 21.40 10.99 7.54
CA SER A 606 22.49 10.10 7.92
C SER A 606 23.35 9.72 6.71
N ALA A 607 22.75 9.37 5.58
CA ALA A 607 23.50 9.03 4.37
C ALA A 607 24.32 10.21 3.85
N LEU A 608 23.76 11.43 3.87
CA LEU A 608 24.48 12.66 3.50
C LEU A 608 25.68 12.91 4.42
N ASP A 609 25.47 12.83 5.73
CA ASP A 609 26.52 13.07 6.72
C ASP A 609 27.64 12.02 6.63
N GLN A 610 27.29 10.74 6.45
CA GLN A 610 28.24 9.65 6.23
C GLN A 610 29.03 9.81 4.92
N GLN A 611 28.39 10.31 3.86
CA GLN A 611 29.06 10.62 2.60
C GLN A 611 30.08 11.77 2.77
N VAL A 612 29.71 12.84 3.48
CA VAL A 612 30.61 13.96 3.78
C VAL A 612 31.77 13.50 4.65
N PHE A 613 31.52 12.67 5.67
CA PHE A 613 32.58 12.05 6.47
C PHE A 613 33.55 11.26 5.58
N SER A 614 33.05 10.44 4.67
CA SER A 614 33.88 9.63 3.78
C SER A 614 34.84 10.48 2.92
N GLN A 615 34.42 11.69 2.55
CA GLN A 615 35.23 12.63 1.76
C GLN A 615 36.18 13.50 2.60
N THR A 616 35.73 13.95 3.78
CA THR A 616 36.42 14.98 4.58
C THR A 616 37.15 14.43 5.79
N GLN A 617 36.80 13.22 6.23
CA GLN A 617 37.26 12.57 7.46
C GLN A 617 36.95 13.37 8.74
N GLN A 618 35.98 14.30 8.70
CA GLN A 618 35.58 15.10 9.86
C GLN A 618 34.55 14.34 10.73
N GLU A 619 34.97 13.95 11.94
CA GLU A 619 34.15 13.11 12.83
C GLU A 619 32.79 13.70 13.21
N GLN A 620 32.66 15.04 13.24
CA GLN A 620 31.41 15.72 13.57
C GLN A 620 30.21 15.20 12.77
N PHE A 621 30.36 15.01 11.45
CA PHE A 621 29.27 14.52 10.60
C PHE A 621 28.85 13.10 10.98
N LEU A 622 29.82 12.26 11.33
CA LEU A 622 29.56 10.89 11.72
C LEU A 622 28.82 10.83 13.07
N ASP A 623 29.18 11.70 14.02
CA ASP A 623 28.49 11.84 15.30
C ASP A 623 27.06 12.37 15.15
N GLU A 624 26.85 13.33 14.24
CA GLU A 624 25.51 13.84 13.88
C GLU A 624 24.64 12.71 13.28
N ALA A 625 25.19 11.92 12.34
CA ALA A 625 24.50 10.77 11.76
C ALA A 625 24.07 9.76 12.83
N TYR A 626 24.97 9.39 13.74
CA TYR A 626 24.69 8.46 14.84
C TYR A 626 23.58 8.97 15.76
N SER A 627 23.64 10.25 16.14
CA SER A 627 22.66 10.89 17.02
C SER A 627 21.25 10.82 16.43
N VAL A 628 21.10 11.12 15.13
CA VAL A 628 19.81 11.06 14.46
C VAL A 628 19.34 9.60 14.27
N LEU A 629 20.23 8.68 13.88
CA LEU A 629 19.89 7.26 13.70
C LEU A 629 19.41 6.61 14.99
N THR A 630 20.17 6.72 16.07
CA THR A 630 19.85 6.08 17.35
C THR A 630 18.58 6.65 17.98
N ARG A 631 18.36 7.96 17.85
CA ARG A 631 17.11 8.60 18.27
C ARG A 631 15.91 8.04 17.50
N SER A 632 16.01 7.90 16.17
CA SER A 632 14.90 7.38 15.36
C SER A 632 14.65 5.89 15.58
N LEU A 633 15.71 5.08 15.75
CA LEU A 633 15.59 3.64 16.00
C LEU A 633 14.88 3.31 17.32
N LYS A 634 14.85 4.23 18.29
CA LYS A 634 14.07 4.08 19.52
C LYS A 634 12.56 4.00 19.25
N ASP A 635 12.07 4.78 18.30
CA ASP A 635 10.65 4.87 17.92
C ASP A 635 10.30 3.98 16.71
N GLU A 636 11.32 3.54 15.97
CA GLU A 636 11.21 2.75 14.73
C GLU A 636 12.10 1.49 14.75
N PRO A 637 12.04 0.63 15.79
CA PRO A 637 12.99 -0.47 16.01
C PRO A 637 12.94 -1.59 14.96
N TYR A 638 11.90 -1.66 14.13
CA TYR A 638 11.75 -2.63 13.05
C TYR A 638 12.04 -2.05 11.67
N ASN A 639 12.50 -0.80 11.58
CA ASN A 639 12.84 -0.19 10.30
C ASN A 639 14.18 -0.71 9.77
N LYS A 640 14.12 -1.64 8.82
CA LYS A 640 15.28 -2.26 8.17
C LYS A 640 16.29 -1.24 7.65
N ASN A 641 15.82 -0.20 6.96
CA ASN A 641 16.71 0.78 6.34
C ASN A 641 17.45 1.65 7.37
N LEU A 642 16.83 1.95 8.52
CA LEU A 642 17.53 2.62 9.62
C LEU A 642 18.63 1.74 10.22
N LEU A 643 18.38 0.43 10.39
CA LEU A 643 19.39 -0.51 10.85
C LEU A 643 20.55 -0.64 9.86
N LEU A 644 20.26 -0.72 8.56
CA LEU A 644 21.30 -0.76 7.52
C LEU A 644 22.14 0.52 7.49
N GLN A 645 21.54 1.70 7.75
CA GLN A 645 22.31 2.94 7.90
C GLN A 645 23.19 2.96 9.15
N LEU A 646 22.76 2.31 10.24
CA LEU A 646 23.58 2.13 11.44
C LEU A 646 24.74 1.15 11.21
N VAL A 647 24.52 0.08 10.45
CA VAL A 647 25.60 -0.81 9.97
C VAL A 647 26.64 -0.02 9.19
N SER A 648 26.21 0.78 8.22
CA SER A 648 27.08 1.65 7.42
C SER A 648 27.90 2.62 8.28
N TYR A 649 27.31 3.19 9.33
CA TYR A 649 28.02 4.01 10.31
C TYR A 649 29.17 3.26 10.99
N TYR A 650 28.94 2.03 11.47
CA TYR A 650 29.97 1.25 12.16
C TYR A 650 31.05 0.74 11.21
N ASP A 651 30.69 0.42 9.96
CA ASP A 651 31.66 0.09 8.91
C ASP A 651 32.62 1.26 8.66
N LEU A 652 32.12 2.50 8.60
CA LEU A 652 32.95 3.70 8.45
C LEU A 652 33.89 3.97 9.64
N LYS A 653 33.51 3.54 10.85
CA LYS A 653 34.40 3.56 12.03
C LYS A 653 35.39 2.39 12.07
N GLY A 654 35.35 1.46 11.11
CA GLY A 654 36.15 0.24 11.12
C GLY A 654 35.74 -0.77 12.20
N GLN A 655 34.50 -0.66 12.71
CA GLN A 655 33.95 -1.51 13.77
C GLN A 655 33.08 -2.62 13.19
N SER A 656 33.66 -3.44 12.30
CA SER A 656 32.93 -4.47 11.55
C SER A 656 32.27 -5.56 12.43
N ASP A 657 32.83 -5.83 13.61
CA ASP A 657 32.24 -6.74 14.61
C ASP A 657 30.93 -6.18 15.18
N VAL A 658 30.87 -4.87 15.47
CA VAL A 658 29.63 -4.21 15.91
C VAL A 658 28.60 -4.17 14.78
N ALA A 659 29.04 -3.96 13.55
CA ALA A 659 28.18 -4.01 12.37
C ALA A 659 27.58 -5.43 12.17
N LEU A 660 28.36 -6.49 12.36
CA LEU A 660 27.86 -7.87 12.39
C LEU A 660 26.85 -8.07 13.52
N GLY A 661 27.15 -7.57 14.72
CA GLY A 661 26.24 -7.62 15.87
C GLY A 661 24.85 -7.04 15.57
N ILE A 662 24.74 -5.96 14.79
CA ILE A 662 23.43 -5.41 14.39
C ILE A 662 22.64 -6.41 13.52
N TYR A 663 23.30 -7.09 12.58
CA TYR A 663 22.62 -8.12 11.79
C TYR A 663 22.17 -9.29 12.67
N ARG A 664 23.07 -9.83 13.49
CA ARG A 664 22.80 -10.94 14.39
C ARG A 664 21.64 -10.63 15.36
N ASP A 665 21.74 -9.50 16.06
CA ASP A 665 20.81 -9.13 17.13
C ASP A 665 19.42 -8.73 16.60
N ASN A 666 19.25 -8.63 15.29
CA ASN A 666 17.97 -8.34 14.62
C ASN A 666 17.57 -9.41 13.59
N ALA A 667 18.24 -10.56 13.56
CA ALA A 667 17.94 -11.64 12.61
C ALA A 667 16.49 -12.15 12.75
N ASP A 668 15.96 -12.14 13.98
CA ASP A 668 14.59 -12.50 14.30
C ASP A 668 13.57 -11.53 13.66
N LYS A 669 13.91 -10.26 13.46
CA LYS A 669 13.03 -9.26 12.81
C LYS A 669 12.90 -9.48 11.32
N PHE A 670 13.86 -10.16 10.70
CA PHE A 670 13.96 -10.36 9.26
C PHE A 670 14.19 -11.84 8.91
N ASN A 671 13.42 -12.72 9.56
CA ASN A 671 13.55 -14.18 9.50
C ASN A 671 13.60 -14.79 8.08
N TRP A 672 13.02 -14.10 7.09
CA TRP A 672 12.94 -14.58 5.70
C TRP A 672 13.54 -13.57 4.71
N ASP A 673 14.47 -12.74 5.17
CA ASP A 673 15.25 -11.86 4.32
C ASP A 673 16.60 -12.52 4.01
N ILE A 674 16.76 -13.03 2.79
CA ILE A 674 17.98 -13.74 2.42
C ILE A 674 19.21 -12.83 2.40
N ASP A 675 19.05 -11.55 2.05
CA ASP A 675 20.15 -10.59 2.03
C ASP A 675 20.65 -10.30 3.45
N TRP A 676 19.76 -10.36 4.45
CA TRP A 676 20.11 -10.26 5.86
C TRP A 676 20.99 -11.43 6.32
N TYR A 677 20.62 -12.67 5.97
CA TYR A 677 21.40 -13.86 6.32
C TYR A 677 22.69 -13.98 5.52
N ASP A 678 22.69 -13.58 4.25
CA ASP A 678 23.92 -13.47 3.45
C ASP A 678 24.91 -12.50 4.11
N ALA A 679 24.44 -11.34 4.56
CA ALA A 679 25.28 -10.39 5.27
C ALA A 679 25.86 -10.95 6.58
N ILE A 680 25.10 -11.68 7.39
CA ILE A 680 25.61 -12.35 8.61
C ILE A 680 26.74 -13.32 8.23
N ILE A 681 26.50 -14.19 7.26
CA ILE A 681 27.44 -15.24 6.84
C ILE A 681 28.72 -14.63 6.26
N SER A 682 28.56 -13.69 5.33
CA SER A 682 29.67 -13.06 4.62
C SER A 682 30.55 -12.22 5.54
N ARG A 683 29.96 -11.47 6.49
CA ARG A 683 30.71 -10.68 7.47
C ARG A 683 31.39 -11.56 8.50
N SER A 684 30.69 -12.58 9.00
CA SER A 684 31.27 -13.56 9.93
C SER A 684 32.46 -14.29 9.31
N PHE A 685 32.37 -14.69 8.04
CA PHE A 685 33.50 -15.28 7.33
C PHE A 685 34.70 -14.34 7.28
N ALA A 686 34.50 -13.08 6.87
CA ALA A 686 35.58 -12.10 6.77
C ALA A 686 36.28 -11.86 8.12
N LEU A 687 35.51 -11.72 9.20
CA LEU A 687 36.04 -11.55 10.56
C LEU A 687 36.74 -12.83 11.08
N GLY A 688 36.18 -14.00 10.80
CA GLY A 688 36.79 -15.29 11.15
C GLY A 688 38.12 -15.51 10.43
N GLN A 689 38.22 -15.09 9.17
CA GLN A 689 39.46 -15.13 8.41
C GLN A 689 40.50 -14.14 8.94
N GLN A 690 40.07 -12.94 9.33
CA GLN A 690 40.96 -11.98 10.00
C GLN A 690 41.50 -12.54 11.32
N ALA A 691 40.64 -13.17 12.13
CA ALA A 691 41.03 -13.82 13.38
C ALA A 691 42.02 -14.99 13.13
N LEU A 692 41.77 -15.80 12.09
CA LEU A 692 42.69 -16.86 11.67
C LEU A 692 44.07 -16.30 11.30
N ASN A 693 44.13 -15.20 10.54
CA ASN A 693 45.38 -14.53 10.18
C ASN A 693 46.12 -13.96 11.41
N GLN A 694 45.37 -13.54 12.44
CA GLN A 694 45.90 -13.10 13.73
C GLN A 694 46.22 -14.25 14.69
N LYS A 695 45.97 -15.50 14.29
CA LYS A 695 46.11 -16.72 15.10
C LYS A 695 45.22 -16.73 16.36
N ASP A 696 44.10 -16.02 16.31
CA ASP A 696 43.08 -16.04 17.35
C ASP A 696 42.03 -17.12 17.01
N GLU A 697 42.32 -18.35 17.44
CA GLU A 697 41.46 -19.50 17.17
C GLU A 697 40.10 -19.39 17.87
N THR A 698 40.03 -18.66 19.01
CA THR A 698 38.77 -18.51 19.77
C THR A 698 37.79 -17.64 18.98
N LYS A 699 38.23 -16.45 18.55
CA LYS A 699 37.38 -15.55 17.74
C LYS A 699 37.04 -16.14 16.39
N LYS A 700 37.99 -16.83 15.75
CA LYS A 700 37.71 -17.55 14.50
C LYS A 700 36.55 -18.53 14.69
N GLN A 701 36.59 -19.36 15.73
CA GLN A 701 35.52 -20.33 16.00
C GLN A 701 34.20 -19.64 16.33
N GLU A 702 34.23 -18.55 17.09
CA GLU A 702 33.05 -17.73 17.38
C GLU A 702 32.35 -17.25 16.10
N TYR A 703 33.09 -16.59 15.20
CA TYR A 703 32.51 -16.09 13.95
C TYR A 703 32.08 -17.21 13.00
N PHE A 704 32.86 -18.29 12.89
CA PHE A 704 32.48 -19.42 12.02
C PHE A 704 31.23 -20.13 12.53
N ASN A 705 31.05 -20.24 13.85
CA ASN A 705 29.83 -20.77 14.44
C ASN A 705 28.63 -19.86 14.15
N GLU A 706 28.78 -18.54 14.29
CA GLU A 706 27.73 -17.57 13.96
C GLU A 706 27.27 -17.70 12.50
N ALA A 707 28.22 -17.81 11.56
CA ALA A 707 27.93 -18.03 10.16
C ALA A 707 27.22 -19.38 9.90
N GLN A 708 27.65 -20.43 10.61
CA GLN A 708 27.06 -21.76 10.49
C GLN A 708 25.63 -21.80 11.03
N GLU A 709 25.32 -21.09 12.12
CA GLU A 709 23.96 -20.95 12.65
C GLU A 709 23.04 -20.24 11.65
N ALA A 710 23.49 -19.13 11.07
CA ALA A 710 22.77 -18.42 10.02
C ALA A 710 22.53 -19.30 8.79
N TYR A 711 23.53 -20.08 8.37
CA TYR A 711 23.38 -21.03 7.26
C TYR A 711 22.39 -22.16 7.57
N ASN A 712 22.43 -22.71 8.80
CA ASN A 712 21.48 -23.73 9.24
C ASN A 712 20.03 -23.20 9.22
N HIS A 713 19.82 -21.93 9.59
CA HIS A 713 18.52 -21.28 9.46
C HIS A 713 18.06 -21.21 8.00
N VAL A 714 18.94 -20.82 7.08
CA VAL A 714 18.62 -20.80 5.64
C VAL A 714 18.23 -22.19 5.14
N LEU A 715 19.00 -23.24 5.49
CA LEU A 715 18.68 -24.62 5.11
C LEU A 715 17.34 -25.10 5.70
N ALA A 716 17.08 -24.82 6.96
CA ALA A 716 15.82 -25.16 7.62
C ALA A 716 14.64 -24.43 6.96
N GLY A 717 14.82 -23.16 6.59
CA GLY A 717 13.83 -22.39 5.83
C GLY A 717 13.56 -23.01 4.46
N ILE A 718 14.59 -23.38 3.71
CA ILE A 718 14.44 -24.06 2.40
C ILE A 718 13.62 -25.35 2.53
N GLU A 719 13.88 -26.18 3.54
CA GLU A 719 13.07 -27.38 3.78
C GLU A 719 11.64 -27.05 4.21
N HIS A 720 11.45 -26.03 5.04
CA HIS A 720 10.12 -25.58 5.42
C HIS A 720 9.30 -25.13 4.21
N LEU A 721 9.90 -24.41 3.26
CA LEU A 721 9.21 -23.94 2.05
C LEU A 721 8.70 -25.09 1.17
N LYS A 722 9.35 -26.25 1.18
CA LYS A 722 8.85 -27.45 0.49
C LYS A 722 7.57 -28.02 1.11
N THR A 723 7.24 -27.62 2.34
CA THR A 723 6.00 -28.04 3.04
C THR A 723 4.80 -27.15 2.75
N LEU A 724 4.99 -26.03 2.04
CA LEU A 724 3.90 -25.16 1.64
C LEU A 724 2.96 -25.90 0.66
N PRO A 725 1.65 -25.59 0.67
CA PRO A 725 0.73 -26.08 -0.35
C PRO A 725 1.28 -25.75 -1.76
N PRO A 726 1.19 -26.67 -2.74
CA PRO A 726 1.69 -26.43 -4.10
C PRO A 726 1.07 -25.19 -4.76
N GLU A 727 -0.17 -24.86 -4.40
CA GLU A 727 -0.90 -23.70 -4.89
C GLU A 727 -0.69 -22.44 -4.02
N GLN A 728 0.28 -22.41 -3.11
CA GLN A 728 0.70 -21.21 -2.38
C GLN A 728 2.06 -20.77 -2.92
N LEU A 729 2.20 -19.47 -3.22
CA LEU A 729 3.51 -18.93 -3.58
C LEU A 729 4.39 -18.86 -2.33
N GLN A 730 5.67 -19.19 -2.47
CA GLN A 730 6.62 -19.02 -1.37
C GLN A 730 6.84 -17.54 -1.01
N GLY A 731 6.76 -16.65 -2.00
CA GLY A 731 7.11 -15.24 -1.87
C GLY A 731 8.47 -14.93 -2.51
N ARG A 732 9.26 -14.05 -1.88
CA ARG A 732 10.60 -13.66 -2.32
C ARG A 732 11.53 -14.88 -2.37
N PRO A 733 12.58 -14.86 -3.21
CA PRO A 733 13.62 -15.88 -3.18
C PRO A 733 14.20 -16.04 -1.77
N PHE A 734 14.34 -17.29 -1.33
CA PHE A 734 15.00 -17.65 -0.08
C PHE A 734 15.74 -18.97 -0.30
N SER A 735 17.03 -18.87 -0.59
CA SER A 735 17.84 -19.98 -1.08
C SER A 735 19.32 -19.75 -0.75
N VAL A 736 20.15 -20.77 -0.93
CA VAL A 736 21.61 -20.64 -0.80
C VAL A 736 22.14 -19.80 -1.97
N THR A 737 22.46 -18.52 -1.71
CA THR A 737 23.06 -17.62 -2.70
C THR A 737 24.48 -18.08 -3.05
N PRO A 738 25.06 -17.63 -4.18
CA PRO A 738 26.45 -17.97 -4.51
C PRO A 738 27.42 -17.45 -3.44
N THR A 739 27.16 -16.29 -2.85
CA THR A 739 27.96 -15.71 -1.76
C THR A 739 27.94 -16.62 -0.52
N ILE A 740 26.75 -17.08 -0.12
CA ILE A 740 26.59 -18.04 0.99
C ILE A 740 27.33 -19.34 0.67
N ALA A 741 27.14 -19.89 -0.53
CA ALA A 741 27.77 -21.13 -0.96
C ALA A 741 29.30 -21.04 -0.89
N LEU A 742 29.88 -19.94 -1.40
CA LEU A 742 31.32 -19.69 -1.37
C LEU A 742 31.85 -19.57 0.06
N ASN A 743 31.25 -18.70 0.88
CA ASN A 743 31.72 -18.43 2.23
C ASN A 743 31.60 -19.66 3.12
N VAL A 744 30.44 -20.32 3.14
CA VAL A 744 30.22 -21.53 3.95
C VAL A 744 31.06 -22.70 3.46
N GLY A 745 31.14 -22.91 2.14
CA GLY A 745 32.01 -23.95 1.57
C GLY A 745 33.47 -23.74 1.97
N LYS A 746 33.96 -22.49 1.92
CA LYS A 746 35.32 -22.16 2.35
C LYS A 746 35.54 -22.37 3.85
N MET A 747 34.59 -21.99 4.71
CA MET A 747 34.67 -22.24 6.16
C MET A 747 34.73 -23.74 6.48
N GLN A 748 33.90 -24.54 5.82
CA GLN A 748 33.88 -26.00 5.97
C GLN A 748 35.20 -26.61 5.53
N LEU A 749 35.76 -26.16 4.41
CA LEU A 749 37.08 -26.57 3.93
C LEU A 749 38.18 -26.26 4.97
N LEU A 750 38.21 -25.03 5.48
CA LEU A 750 39.18 -24.60 6.51
C LEU A 750 39.01 -25.36 7.83
N SER A 751 37.84 -25.96 8.07
CA SER A 751 37.52 -26.78 9.24
C SER A 751 37.73 -28.28 9.00
N GLY A 752 38.28 -28.68 7.85
CA GLY A 752 38.57 -30.07 7.48
C GLY A 752 37.35 -30.87 7.00
N GLN A 753 36.24 -30.21 6.64
CA GLN A 753 34.98 -30.84 6.22
C GLN A 753 34.82 -30.80 4.69
N GLU A 754 35.73 -31.42 3.95
CA GLU A 754 35.79 -31.31 2.48
C GLU A 754 34.52 -31.76 1.75
N ASP A 755 33.92 -32.88 2.16
CA ASP A 755 32.70 -33.40 1.52
C ASP A 755 31.49 -32.49 1.75
N ALA A 756 31.39 -31.91 2.96
CA ALA A 756 30.37 -30.91 3.27
C ALA A 756 30.58 -29.65 2.43
N ALA A 757 31.83 -29.18 2.31
CA ALA A 757 32.19 -28.01 1.52
C ALA A 757 31.80 -28.17 0.05
N LYS A 758 32.08 -29.33 -0.56
CA LYS A 758 31.68 -29.64 -1.95
C LYS A 758 30.17 -29.72 -2.09
N SER A 759 29.48 -30.26 -1.10
CA SER A 759 28.02 -30.36 -1.10
C SER A 759 27.38 -28.97 -1.01
N THR A 760 27.91 -28.08 -0.17
CA THR A 760 27.45 -26.71 -0.01
C THR A 760 27.56 -25.89 -1.31
N LEU A 761 28.68 -26.01 -2.04
CA LEU A 761 28.84 -25.33 -3.34
C LEU A 761 27.75 -25.74 -4.34
N LYS A 762 27.39 -27.03 -4.36
CA LYS A 762 26.34 -27.58 -5.25
C LYS A 762 24.93 -27.11 -4.92
N LEU A 763 24.71 -26.54 -3.72
CA LEU A 763 23.41 -26.01 -3.31
C LEU A 763 23.16 -24.57 -3.80
N ASN A 764 24.14 -23.92 -4.43
CA ASN A 764 23.98 -22.59 -5.02
C ASN A 764 22.75 -22.52 -5.95
N SER A 765 21.90 -21.52 -5.73
CA SER A 765 20.67 -21.32 -6.50
C SER A 765 20.82 -20.51 -7.79
N ASP A 766 21.96 -19.85 -8.03
CA ASP A 766 22.14 -19.02 -9.22
C ASP A 766 22.66 -19.85 -10.41
N ALA A 767 21.82 -19.97 -11.44
CA ALA A 767 22.13 -20.69 -12.67
C ALA A 767 23.37 -20.15 -13.41
N ASN A 768 23.74 -18.88 -13.21
CA ASN A 768 24.92 -18.28 -13.86
C ASN A 768 26.25 -18.83 -13.34
N TYR A 769 26.25 -19.50 -12.19
CA TYR A 769 27.45 -20.04 -11.56
C TYR A 769 27.41 -21.55 -11.34
N THR A 770 26.28 -22.23 -11.60
CA THR A 770 26.11 -23.67 -11.34
C THR A 770 27.16 -24.52 -12.04
N ASP A 771 27.55 -24.19 -13.27
CA ASP A 771 28.58 -24.91 -14.02
C ASP A 771 29.94 -24.85 -13.34
N ILE A 772 30.31 -23.67 -12.82
CA ILE A 772 31.59 -23.45 -12.14
C ILE A 772 31.56 -24.04 -10.74
N MET A 773 30.51 -23.78 -9.95
CA MET A 773 30.37 -24.27 -8.57
C MET A 773 30.33 -25.80 -8.48
N ASN A 774 29.90 -26.50 -9.53
CA ASN A 774 29.84 -27.96 -9.59
C ASN A 774 31.14 -28.63 -10.10
N SER A 775 32.23 -27.87 -10.30
CA SER A 775 33.53 -28.38 -10.72
C SER A 775 34.01 -29.56 -9.87
N GLU A 776 34.71 -30.51 -10.49
CA GLU A 776 35.37 -31.63 -9.79
C GLU A 776 36.58 -31.19 -8.96
N ALA A 777 37.17 -30.03 -9.31
CA ALA A 777 38.33 -29.43 -8.63
C ALA A 777 38.00 -28.01 -8.12
N PRO A 778 37.14 -27.85 -7.09
CA PRO A 778 36.85 -26.55 -6.51
C PRO A 778 38.03 -26.02 -5.67
N TRP A 779 38.08 -24.70 -5.47
CA TRP A 779 39.09 -23.95 -4.67
C TRP A 779 40.53 -23.93 -5.19
N ASP A 780 40.80 -24.47 -6.39
CA ASP A 780 42.06 -24.22 -7.09
C ASP A 780 42.07 -22.83 -7.77
N ILE A 781 43.26 -22.40 -8.21
CA ILE A 781 43.42 -21.06 -8.79
C ILE A 781 42.66 -20.89 -10.12
N ASN A 782 42.50 -21.95 -10.91
CA ASN A 782 41.78 -21.90 -12.19
C ASN A 782 40.28 -21.75 -11.95
N TRP A 783 39.75 -22.46 -10.96
CA TRP A 783 38.36 -22.38 -10.53
C TRP A 783 37.99 -20.98 -10.06
N TYR A 784 38.81 -20.37 -9.20
CA TYR A 784 38.61 -18.97 -8.80
C TYR A 784 38.73 -18.00 -9.98
N SER A 785 39.67 -18.24 -10.90
CA SER A 785 39.83 -17.44 -12.12
C SER A 785 38.60 -17.51 -13.03
N SER A 786 37.94 -18.67 -13.12
CA SER A 786 36.67 -18.83 -13.83
C SER A 786 35.53 -18.05 -13.16
N LEU A 787 35.41 -18.10 -11.83
CA LEU A 787 34.42 -17.32 -11.08
C LEU A 787 34.59 -15.81 -11.30
N ILE A 788 35.83 -15.32 -11.18
CA ILE A 788 36.18 -13.92 -11.40
C ILE A 788 35.82 -13.48 -12.81
N SER A 789 36.19 -14.27 -13.81
CA SER A 789 35.90 -13.94 -15.22
C SER A 789 34.40 -13.91 -15.48
N ARG A 790 33.65 -14.92 -15.02
CA ARG A 790 32.18 -14.97 -15.18
C ARG A 790 31.50 -13.77 -14.50
N SER A 791 31.93 -13.42 -13.29
CA SER A 791 31.41 -12.26 -12.56
C SER A 791 31.69 -10.94 -13.27
N PHE A 792 32.89 -10.77 -13.81
CA PHE A 792 33.24 -9.60 -14.61
C PHE A 792 32.37 -9.49 -15.88
N ASP A 793 32.17 -10.59 -16.59
CA ASP A 793 31.35 -10.62 -17.81
C ASP A 793 29.89 -10.27 -17.51
N LEU A 794 29.33 -10.78 -16.41
CA LEU A 794 27.96 -10.48 -15.97
C LEU A 794 27.79 -9.00 -15.60
N GLY A 795 28.74 -8.43 -14.84
CA GLY A 795 28.68 -7.01 -14.47
C GLY A 795 28.83 -6.09 -15.69
N GLN A 796 29.70 -6.43 -16.64
CA GLN A 796 29.80 -5.70 -17.92
C GLN A 796 28.52 -5.78 -18.74
N ALA A 797 27.93 -6.97 -18.86
CA ALA A 797 26.67 -7.15 -19.59
C ALA A 797 25.53 -6.33 -18.97
N ALA A 798 25.48 -6.21 -17.64
CA ALA A 798 24.53 -5.34 -16.95
C ALA A 798 24.79 -3.86 -17.26
N TYR A 799 26.04 -3.40 -17.21
CA TYR A 799 26.41 -2.01 -17.50
C TYR A 799 26.13 -1.61 -18.96
N ALA A 800 26.25 -2.55 -19.91
CA ALA A 800 26.01 -2.32 -21.33
C ALA A 800 24.54 -1.98 -21.66
N GLN A 801 23.59 -2.24 -20.75
CA GLN A 801 22.18 -1.94 -20.91
C GLN A 801 21.90 -0.44 -20.70
N GLN A 802 22.18 0.39 -21.71
CA GLN A 802 22.09 1.85 -21.58
C GLN A 802 20.69 2.36 -21.22
N ASP A 803 19.65 1.64 -21.61
CA ASP A 803 18.25 2.00 -21.33
C ASP A 803 17.79 1.62 -19.92
N ASN A 804 18.61 0.90 -19.14
CA ASN A 804 18.27 0.49 -17.78
C ASN A 804 18.80 1.53 -16.76
N PRO A 805 17.92 2.23 -16.01
CA PRO A 805 18.34 3.23 -15.03
C PRO A 805 19.15 2.63 -13.87
N ASP A 806 18.98 1.33 -13.59
CA ASP A 806 19.64 0.62 -12.50
C ASP A 806 20.91 -0.11 -12.96
N ARG A 807 21.40 0.15 -14.19
CA ARG A 807 22.54 -0.56 -14.78
C ARG A 807 23.80 -0.54 -13.92
N ILE A 808 24.03 0.55 -13.17
CA ILE A 808 25.20 0.71 -12.29
C ILE A 808 25.08 -0.21 -11.08
N ASP A 809 23.90 -0.27 -10.46
CA ASP A 809 23.66 -1.14 -9.30
C ASP A 809 23.67 -2.61 -9.72
N ASN A 810 23.08 -2.93 -10.87
CA ASN A 810 23.13 -4.28 -11.45
C ASN A 810 24.56 -4.70 -11.81
N MET A 811 25.37 -3.78 -12.35
CA MET A 811 26.80 -4.01 -12.61
C MET A 811 27.54 -4.35 -11.32
N LYS A 812 27.37 -3.54 -10.28
CA LYS A 812 27.99 -3.77 -8.97
C LYS A 812 27.57 -5.11 -8.38
N ALA A 813 26.28 -5.46 -8.46
CA ALA A 813 25.78 -6.77 -8.05
C ALA A 813 26.44 -7.92 -8.81
N GLY A 814 26.63 -7.77 -10.13
CA GLY A 814 27.32 -8.74 -10.97
C GLY A 814 28.79 -8.99 -10.57
N PHE A 815 29.47 -8.02 -9.97
CA PHE A 815 30.87 -8.13 -9.54
C PHE A 815 31.09 -8.78 -8.17
N VAL A 816 30.04 -8.94 -7.35
CA VAL A 816 30.16 -9.39 -5.95
C VAL A 816 30.87 -10.74 -5.83
N ILE A 817 30.48 -11.72 -6.64
CA ILE A 817 31.00 -13.09 -6.56
C ILE A 817 32.48 -13.16 -6.97
N GLY A 818 32.87 -12.43 -8.01
CA GLY A 818 34.26 -12.38 -8.47
C GLY A 818 35.17 -11.69 -7.47
N LEU A 819 34.73 -10.58 -6.89
CA LEU A 819 35.49 -9.90 -5.84
C LEU A 819 35.64 -10.78 -4.60
N LEU A 820 34.58 -11.49 -4.19
CA LEU A 820 34.66 -12.43 -3.07
C LEU A 820 35.63 -13.59 -3.35
N ALA A 821 35.58 -14.16 -4.55
CA ALA A 821 36.49 -15.22 -5.01
C ALA A 821 37.96 -14.77 -4.95
N TYR A 822 38.24 -13.52 -5.37
CA TYR A 822 39.57 -12.93 -5.27
C TYR A 822 40.03 -12.78 -3.81
N ASP A 823 39.15 -12.25 -2.95
CA ASP A 823 39.45 -12.05 -1.52
C ASP A 823 39.72 -13.38 -0.80
N HIS A 824 39.02 -14.46 -1.15
CA HIS A 824 39.28 -15.81 -0.61
C HIS A 824 40.70 -16.30 -0.90
N VAL A 825 41.21 -16.07 -2.11
CA VAL A 825 42.55 -16.51 -2.49
C VAL A 825 43.61 -15.69 -1.79
N LEU A 826 43.44 -14.36 -1.72
CA LEU A 826 44.37 -13.51 -0.98
C LEU A 826 44.43 -13.87 0.50
N ALA A 827 43.28 -14.21 1.09
CA ALA A 827 43.18 -14.61 2.48
C ALA A 827 43.89 -15.92 2.83
N ASP A 828 44.03 -16.84 1.86
CA ASP A 828 44.75 -18.12 2.06
C ASP A 828 46.24 -17.92 2.36
N ASN A 829 46.82 -16.78 1.97
CA ASN A 829 48.26 -16.50 2.05
C ASN A 829 49.13 -17.63 1.44
N ASP A 830 48.62 -18.31 0.41
CA ASP A 830 49.30 -19.40 -0.28
C ASP A 830 50.12 -18.86 -1.46
N PRO A 831 51.47 -18.86 -1.37
CA PRO A 831 52.33 -18.31 -2.43
C PRO A 831 52.25 -19.10 -3.74
N SER A 832 51.64 -20.30 -3.75
CA SER A 832 51.41 -21.07 -4.98
C SER A 832 50.18 -20.60 -5.77
N LYS A 833 49.28 -19.83 -5.16
CA LYS A 833 48.05 -19.32 -5.77
C LYS A 833 48.23 -17.90 -6.29
N ILE A 834 48.84 -17.79 -7.47
CA ILE A 834 49.08 -16.50 -8.14
C ILE A 834 48.11 -16.36 -9.31
N PHE A 835 47.35 -15.26 -9.32
CA PHE A 835 46.47 -14.92 -10.44
C PHE A 835 47.27 -14.46 -11.66
N THR A 836 46.77 -14.76 -12.85
CA THR A 836 47.34 -14.24 -14.09
C THR A 836 47.12 -12.72 -14.20
N PRO A 837 47.93 -12.01 -15.00
CA PRO A 837 47.72 -10.58 -15.24
C PRO A 837 46.31 -10.25 -15.76
N ASP A 838 45.72 -11.10 -16.61
CA ASP A 838 44.35 -10.94 -17.12
C ASP A 838 43.30 -10.96 -16.00
N VAL A 839 43.39 -11.91 -15.07
CA VAL A 839 42.47 -12.01 -13.93
C VAL A 839 42.63 -10.79 -13.01
N THR A 840 43.87 -10.38 -12.76
CA THR A 840 44.18 -9.20 -11.94
C THR A 840 43.64 -7.91 -12.58
N LEU A 841 43.74 -7.79 -13.90
CA LEU A 841 43.15 -6.69 -14.67
C LEU A 841 41.64 -6.63 -14.49
N LYS A 842 40.93 -7.77 -14.61
CA LYS A 842 39.48 -7.84 -14.41
C LYS A 842 39.08 -7.40 -13.01
N VAL A 843 39.77 -7.88 -11.97
CA VAL A 843 39.51 -7.48 -10.57
C VAL A 843 39.76 -5.99 -10.37
N GLY A 844 40.86 -5.46 -10.89
CA GLY A 844 41.17 -4.03 -10.86
C GLY A 844 40.08 -3.19 -11.51
N LYS A 845 39.57 -3.61 -12.66
CA LYS A 845 38.42 -2.96 -13.34
C LYS A 845 37.14 -3.04 -12.50
N MET A 846 36.81 -4.21 -11.94
CA MET A 846 35.63 -4.37 -11.07
C MET A 846 35.67 -3.40 -9.89
N GLN A 847 36.82 -3.27 -9.22
CA GLN A 847 37.00 -2.33 -8.11
C GLN A 847 36.90 -0.87 -8.58
N TYR A 848 37.50 -0.52 -9.71
CA TYR A 848 37.43 0.83 -10.28
C TYR A 848 35.99 1.22 -10.62
N MET A 849 35.28 0.34 -11.31
CA MET A 849 33.88 0.53 -11.72
C MET A 849 32.92 0.51 -10.53
N SER A 850 33.29 -0.14 -9.42
CA SER A 850 32.54 -0.09 -8.16
C SER A 850 32.83 1.17 -7.33
N GLY A 851 33.72 2.06 -7.78
CA GLY A 851 34.11 3.29 -7.09
C GLY A 851 35.22 3.12 -6.04
N LYS A 852 35.78 1.92 -5.89
CA LYS A 852 36.88 1.59 -4.95
C LYS A 852 38.25 1.86 -5.60
N ILE A 853 38.48 3.11 -6.00
CA ILE A 853 39.58 3.50 -6.90
C ILE A 853 40.97 3.21 -6.31
N GLN A 854 41.19 3.46 -5.03
CA GLN A 854 42.49 3.18 -4.38
C GLN A 854 42.79 1.68 -4.34
N ILE A 855 41.78 0.85 -4.07
CA ILE A 855 41.90 -0.61 -4.08
C ILE A 855 42.23 -1.08 -5.50
N ALA A 856 41.54 -0.55 -6.50
CA ALA A 856 41.84 -0.83 -7.91
C ALA A 856 43.29 -0.53 -8.27
N ALA A 857 43.81 0.66 -7.90
CA ALA A 857 45.19 1.04 -8.16
C ALA A 857 46.18 0.06 -7.50
N SER A 858 45.93 -0.32 -6.24
CA SER A 858 46.80 -1.26 -5.51
C SER A 858 46.86 -2.64 -6.17
N ILE A 859 45.72 -3.17 -6.62
CA ILE A 859 45.62 -4.47 -7.29
C ILE A 859 46.27 -4.43 -8.67
N LEU A 860 45.99 -3.40 -9.47
CA LEU A 860 46.56 -3.28 -10.81
C LEU A 860 48.09 -3.17 -10.76
N LYS A 861 48.63 -2.48 -9.75
CA LYS A 861 50.07 -2.34 -9.56
C LYS A 861 50.80 -3.67 -9.41
N THR A 862 50.17 -4.69 -8.80
CA THR A 862 50.84 -5.98 -8.58
C THR A 862 51.04 -6.79 -9.86
N ALA A 863 50.33 -6.47 -10.94
CA ALA A 863 50.42 -7.16 -12.22
C ALA A 863 51.18 -6.37 -13.30
N LEU A 864 51.72 -5.20 -13.00
CA LEU A 864 52.51 -4.41 -13.93
C LEU A 864 53.88 -5.06 -14.22
N SER A 865 54.26 -5.05 -15.49
CA SER A 865 55.61 -5.41 -15.95
C SER A 865 56.22 -4.31 -16.82
N GLN A 866 57.51 -4.44 -17.14
CA GLN A 866 58.21 -3.51 -18.05
C GLN A 866 57.98 -3.83 -19.54
N ASP A 867 57.26 -4.91 -19.87
CA ASP A 867 56.99 -5.30 -21.26
C ASP A 867 55.70 -4.67 -21.79
N PHE A 868 55.82 -3.53 -22.47
CA PHE A 868 54.69 -2.87 -23.12
C PHE A 868 54.36 -3.41 -24.52
N ALA A 869 55.02 -4.47 -25.00
CA ALA A 869 54.56 -5.19 -26.19
C ALA A 869 53.31 -6.05 -25.88
N ASP A 870 53.17 -6.53 -24.64
CA ASP A 870 51.96 -7.22 -24.17
C ASP A 870 50.77 -6.26 -24.07
N ALA A 871 49.70 -6.57 -24.80
CA ALA A 871 48.46 -5.80 -24.78
C ALA A 871 47.77 -5.80 -23.40
N THR A 872 47.87 -6.90 -22.64
CA THR A 872 47.30 -7.01 -21.30
C THR A 872 48.02 -6.06 -20.35
N ASN A 873 49.36 -6.03 -20.42
CA ASN A 873 50.17 -5.12 -19.61
C ASN A 873 49.92 -3.63 -19.95
N ARG A 874 49.75 -3.29 -21.24
CA ARG A 874 49.34 -1.92 -21.62
C ARG A 874 47.99 -1.56 -21.02
N GLU A 875 47.02 -2.48 -21.05
CA GLU A 875 45.70 -2.20 -20.48
C GLU A 875 45.74 -2.08 -18.95
N ILE A 876 46.51 -2.90 -18.24
CA ILE A 876 46.75 -2.74 -16.79
C ILE A 876 47.32 -1.35 -16.48
N ALA A 877 48.33 -0.92 -17.25
CA ALA A 877 48.93 0.40 -17.09
C ALA A 877 47.90 1.54 -17.31
N ARG A 878 47.02 1.42 -18.31
CA ARG A 878 45.95 2.42 -18.53
C ARG A 878 45.05 2.59 -17.32
N TRP A 879 44.52 1.49 -16.80
CA TRP A 879 43.59 1.52 -15.67
C TRP A 879 44.27 1.94 -14.37
N TYR A 880 45.53 1.55 -14.16
CA TYR A 880 46.31 1.98 -13.00
C TYR A 880 46.58 3.49 -13.02
N LEU A 881 47.03 4.03 -14.16
CA LEU A 881 47.29 5.46 -14.34
C LEU A 881 45.99 6.28 -14.19
N ALA A 882 44.88 5.79 -14.73
CA ALA A 882 43.57 6.43 -14.55
C ALA A 882 43.10 6.43 -13.08
N ALA A 883 43.35 5.34 -12.36
CA ALA A 883 43.04 5.24 -10.93
C ALA A 883 43.88 6.21 -10.08
N LEU A 884 45.18 6.34 -10.39
CA LEU A 884 46.05 7.34 -9.76
C LEU A 884 45.56 8.76 -10.05
N ALA A 885 45.28 9.09 -11.31
CA ALA A 885 44.81 10.41 -11.70
C ALA A 885 43.51 10.80 -10.96
N LYS A 886 42.54 9.89 -10.84
CA LYS A 886 41.30 10.10 -10.07
C LYS A 886 41.51 10.33 -8.58
N THR A 887 42.61 9.83 -8.02
CA THR A 887 42.93 9.93 -6.59
C THR A 887 43.96 11.03 -6.28
N GLY A 888 44.34 11.82 -7.30
CA GLY A 888 45.32 12.90 -7.17
C GLY A 888 46.77 12.43 -7.10
N GLY A 889 47.04 11.18 -7.48
CA GLY A 889 48.39 10.62 -7.62
C GLY A 889 48.86 10.59 -9.08
N GLU A 890 50.18 10.45 -9.28
CA GLU A 890 50.79 10.38 -10.61
C GLU A 890 51.95 9.37 -10.62
N ASP A 891 52.18 8.73 -11.76
CA ASP A 891 53.34 7.86 -12.03
C ASP A 891 53.91 8.20 -13.41
N GLN A 892 54.63 9.32 -13.47
CA GLN A 892 55.09 9.91 -14.74
C GLN A 892 56.03 8.97 -15.52
N ALA A 893 56.88 8.22 -14.81
CA ALA A 893 57.81 7.30 -15.45
C ALA A 893 57.08 6.15 -16.17
N LEU A 894 56.03 5.62 -15.57
CA LEU A 894 55.17 4.62 -16.19
C LEU A 894 54.38 5.22 -17.37
N TYR A 895 53.82 6.42 -17.19
CA TYR A 895 53.09 7.13 -18.23
C TYR A 895 53.95 7.36 -19.48
N ASP A 896 55.16 7.90 -19.29
CA ASP A 896 56.12 8.17 -20.38
C ASP A 896 56.52 6.87 -21.11
N SER A 897 56.70 5.78 -20.37
CA SER A 897 57.03 4.46 -20.94
C SER A 897 55.87 3.88 -21.74
N LEU A 898 54.63 4.05 -21.28
CA LEU A 898 53.42 3.56 -21.95
C LEU A 898 53.17 4.31 -23.27
N ILE A 899 53.26 5.65 -23.26
CA ILE A 899 53.04 6.46 -24.47
C ILE A 899 54.19 6.33 -25.48
N ALA A 900 55.40 6.00 -25.03
CA ALA A 900 56.51 5.69 -25.91
C ALA A 900 56.29 4.38 -26.68
N ALA A 901 55.55 3.43 -26.09
CA ALA A 901 55.17 2.18 -26.75
C ALA A 901 54.03 2.39 -27.78
N ASP A 902 53.03 3.22 -27.46
CA ASP A 902 51.99 3.66 -28.39
C ASP A 902 51.44 5.04 -27.98
N PRO A 903 51.58 6.10 -28.79
CA PRO A 903 51.05 7.43 -28.45
C PRO A 903 49.53 7.50 -28.27
N ALA A 904 48.76 6.56 -28.82
CA ALA A 904 47.30 6.50 -28.67
C ALA A 904 46.87 6.14 -27.23
N GLU A 905 47.79 5.62 -26.41
CA GLU A 905 47.56 5.23 -25.02
C GLU A 905 47.12 6.41 -24.14
N ALA A 906 47.65 7.61 -24.40
CA ALA A 906 47.32 8.83 -23.66
C ALA A 906 45.80 9.13 -23.69
N ALA A 907 45.19 9.04 -24.88
CA ALA A 907 43.77 9.27 -25.05
C ALA A 907 42.91 8.22 -24.33
N GLN A 908 43.40 6.98 -24.22
CA GLN A 908 42.68 5.91 -23.52
C GLN A 908 42.73 6.08 -21.99
N VAL A 909 43.89 6.49 -21.45
CA VAL A 909 44.02 6.83 -20.01
C VAL A 909 43.05 7.96 -19.66
N GLU A 910 43.00 9.01 -20.48
CA GLU A 910 42.08 10.13 -20.28
C GLU A 910 40.62 9.69 -20.37
N ALA A 911 40.25 8.85 -21.35
CA ALA A 911 38.90 8.31 -21.48
C ALA A 911 38.45 7.52 -20.24
N ILE A 912 39.32 6.67 -19.68
CA ILE A 912 39.02 5.91 -18.45
C ILE A 912 38.96 6.86 -17.24
N THR A 913 39.84 7.85 -17.16
CA THR A 913 39.85 8.84 -16.07
C THR A 913 38.55 9.65 -16.06
N ASN A 914 38.06 10.03 -17.24
CA ASN A 914 36.84 10.83 -17.40
C ASN A 914 35.54 10.01 -17.32
N SER A 915 35.63 8.67 -17.30
CA SER A 915 34.46 7.81 -17.16
C SER A 915 33.75 8.04 -15.82
N GLN A 916 32.43 8.22 -15.89
CA GLN A 916 31.54 8.25 -14.73
C GLN A 916 30.85 6.88 -14.66
N PHE A 917 31.33 6.04 -13.75
CA PHE A 917 30.76 4.72 -13.45
C PHE A 917 29.78 4.79 -12.28
#